data_AF-A0A9D6LRD0-F1
#
_entry.id   AF-A0A9D6LRD0-F1
#
_cell.length_a   1.000
_cell.length_b   1.000
_cell.length_c   1.000
_cell.angle_alpha   90.00
_cell.angle_beta   90.00
_cell.angle_gamma   90.00
#
_symmetry.space_group_name_H-M   'P 1'
#
loop_
_entity.id
_entity.type
_entity.pdbx_description
1 polymer ?
#
loop_
_entity_poly.entity_id
_entity_poly.type
_entity_poly.pdbx_seq_one_letter_code
_entity_poly.pdbx_strand_id
1 'polypeptide(L)'
;MGSTVFYERRKGHKQVEFDQRRILRRSNNEKIHTAEQRRLATLVRRFQREAFRIPVRFRVQEKVFSGYTHDISPEGLLVFTETSLSAGTPIALQFSFGQNVCHLNVSGQIVFCRLAEHGESLQQAIGIKFSAIREFEQKILTSAVQELEQDAIKQEKSLLNILVSTDTLAQEAAGFYNGFLHPESSASINSKNIQTEIERRRSLRYQSNIPVIFEFDGRIDKGFVIELNNDGILLLSPRMLALGSRVAIQISFGGGRSIMKVPAVVVNVRLDDGGDGHNRKIGTAFLSPSEMERKVLEMCVQTLCKELGYDGSDSDSNTFSVHCSTGTQVEILVSNHSNGVRQLGRRRVVVTGLGLVTPIGLGKEPFWDAAIKGVSGVHRIGSFDPSKYPSQVAAEVTAFEAKKYLNDASIEGLDRCVQFGLVAAKMALEDSDLNLELEDKNRIGVSIGSGMGGMIMGERQLTEFYAAGVRPTARPRLIPSVMANALAGQISMRFSIKGPNLTNSTACSSSAHSIGQALNLIRWGMADIVMAGGAEACVSPIIFSGFCSLRALSTHHNATPSKASRPFDKNRDGFVIGEGAGILILESLEHAEARRARIYGEIVGYGATSEAYHMVIPEPQGKEAARTMYLALEDAGLCPIDVDYINAHATSTKVGDIVEAKAIREVFGNRASALPISATKSLIGHTIGAAGAIASITCLLTIKTGFIHPTINLETVDPLCNLGIVYGQAMKKNVKIAMLNAFGFGSNNASLIFSAV
;
A
#
# COMPACT_ATOMS: atom_id res chain seq x y z
N MET A 1 -50.36 8.64 -0.56
CA MET A 1 -49.56 9.39 -1.55
C MET A 1 -49.03 8.37 -2.54
N GLY A 2 -49.59 8.40 -3.77
CA GLY A 2 -49.36 7.41 -4.83
C GLY A 2 -47.99 7.57 -5.50
N SER A 3 -47.57 6.52 -6.20
CA SER A 3 -46.29 6.44 -6.92
C SER A 3 -46.28 7.34 -8.16
N THR A 4 -45.33 8.28 -8.24
CA THR A 4 -45.07 9.10 -9.42
C THR A 4 -44.21 8.32 -10.42
N VAL A 5 -44.57 8.33 -11.72
CA VAL A 5 -43.85 7.59 -12.78
C VAL A 5 -43.19 8.58 -13.76
N PHE A 6 -41.90 8.37 -14.05
CA PHE A 6 -41.08 9.24 -14.92
C PHE A 6 -40.77 8.59 -16.28
N TYR A 7 -40.71 9.38 -17.34
CA TYR A 7 -40.42 8.92 -18.71
C TYR A 7 -39.36 9.81 -19.40
N GLU A 8 -38.40 9.21 -20.11
CA GLU A 8 -37.40 9.92 -20.90
C GLU A 8 -37.76 9.91 -22.41
N ARG A 9 -37.90 11.10 -23.02
CA ARG A 9 -38.43 11.23 -24.39
C ARG A 9 -37.47 10.79 -25.50
N ARG A 10 -36.17 10.62 -25.23
CA ARG A 10 -35.15 10.26 -26.26
C ARG A 10 -34.92 8.75 -26.46
N LYS A 11 -35.51 7.87 -25.64
CA LYS A 11 -35.38 6.40 -25.77
C LYS A 11 -36.73 5.70 -25.67
N GLY A 12 -37.65 6.02 -26.58
CA GLY A 12 -38.87 5.25 -26.86
C GLY A 12 -39.58 4.72 -25.61
N HIS A 13 -40.16 5.61 -24.81
CA HIS A 13 -41.11 5.30 -23.72
C HIS A 13 -40.77 4.09 -22.82
N LYS A 14 -39.49 3.87 -22.47
CA LYS A 14 -39.15 2.91 -21.41
C LYS A 14 -39.38 3.54 -20.04
N GLN A 15 -40.19 2.87 -19.21
CA GLN A 15 -40.39 3.20 -17.80
C GLN A 15 -39.10 2.92 -17.03
N VAL A 16 -38.72 3.84 -16.13
CA VAL A 16 -37.62 3.61 -15.18
C VAL A 16 -38.20 2.95 -13.94
N GLU A 17 -37.82 1.71 -13.65
CA GLU A 17 -38.32 0.94 -12.50
C GLU A 17 -37.46 1.24 -11.26
N PHE A 18 -38.08 1.81 -10.21
CA PHE A 18 -37.44 2.15 -8.95
C PHE A 18 -37.81 1.09 -7.90
N ASP A 19 -36.89 0.17 -7.57
CA ASP A 19 -37.19 -0.90 -6.62
C ASP A 19 -37.25 -0.36 -5.17
N GLN A 20 -38.35 -0.71 -4.49
CA GLN A 20 -38.78 -0.24 -3.19
C GLN A 20 -38.21 -1.13 -2.08
N ARG A 21 -37.33 -0.61 -1.21
CA ARG A 21 -37.11 -1.20 0.12
C ARG A 21 -37.45 -0.23 1.25
N ARG A 22 -38.71 -0.30 1.66
CA ARG A 22 -39.24 0.19 2.94
C ARG A 22 -39.07 -0.94 3.96
N ILE A 23 -38.12 -0.84 4.91
CA ILE A 23 -38.07 -1.76 6.06
C ILE A 23 -38.98 -1.22 7.17
N LEU A 24 -40.04 -1.99 7.45
CA LEU A 24 -40.99 -1.83 8.55
C LEU A 24 -40.32 -2.11 9.91
N ARG A 25 -40.70 -1.31 10.92
CA ARG A 25 -40.38 -1.47 12.35
C ARG A 25 -41.16 -2.63 12.98
N ARG A 26 -40.57 -3.28 14.01
CA ARG A 26 -41.12 -3.51 15.37
C ARG A 26 -40.08 -4.23 16.24
N SER A 27 -39.60 -3.61 17.32
CA SER A 27 -40.00 -3.79 18.75
C SER A 27 -39.63 -5.16 19.33
N ASN A 28 -39.28 -5.37 20.59
CA ASN A 28 -38.95 -4.58 21.76
C ASN A 28 -38.42 -5.65 22.73
N ASN A 29 -37.25 -5.50 23.33
CA ASN A 29 -37.06 -5.96 24.70
C ASN A 29 -35.93 -5.19 25.37
N GLU A 30 -36.31 -4.59 26.48
CA GLU A 30 -35.62 -3.51 27.17
C GLU A 30 -34.47 -4.03 28.02
N LYS A 31 -33.29 -3.39 27.90
CA LYS A 31 -32.45 -3.11 29.05
C LYS A 31 -32.20 -1.62 29.11
N ILE A 32 -32.30 -1.10 30.33
CA ILE A 32 -32.48 0.30 30.70
C ILE A 32 -31.31 1.13 30.18
N HIS A 33 -31.54 1.90 29.11
CA HIS A 33 -30.66 2.98 28.70
C HIS A 33 -30.87 4.20 29.60
N THR A 34 -29.78 4.77 30.09
CA THR A 34 -29.78 6.02 30.88
C THR A 34 -30.43 7.16 30.09
N ALA A 35 -30.90 8.20 30.78
CA ALA A 35 -31.55 9.37 30.15
C ALA A 35 -30.67 10.01 29.06
N GLU A 36 -29.35 9.98 29.22
CA GLU A 36 -28.37 10.41 28.21
C GLU A 36 -28.34 9.51 26.99
N GLN A 37 -28.38 8.20 27.15
CA GLN A 37 -28.39 7.26 26.02
C GLN A 37 -29.69 7.36 25.21
N ARG A 38 -30.84 7.63 25.85
CA ARG A 38 -32.11 7.95 25.15
C ARG A 38 -32.05 9.29 24.44
N ARG A 39 -31.40 10.30 25.02
CA ARG A 39 -31.20 11.62 24.39
C ARG A 39 -30.27 11.53 23.17
N LEU A 40 -29.16 10.79 23.26
CA LEU A 40 -28.23 10.55 22.15
C LEU A 40 -28.85 9.71 21.03
N ALA A 41 -29.56 8.64 21.36
CA ALA A 41 -30.26 7.83 20.35
C ALA A 41 -31.38 8.62 19.63
N THR A 42 -32.01 9.57 20.32
CA THR A 42 -33.01 10.48 19.73
C THR A 42 -32.35 11.53 18.83
N LEU A 43 -31.19 12.09 19.23
CA LEU A 43 -30.39 13.00 18.41
C LEU A 43 -29.86 12.32 17.15
N VAL A 44 -29.25 11.13 17.27
CA VAL A 44 -28.73 10.37 16.12
C VAL A 44 -29.85 9.98 15.15
N ARG A 45 -31.03 9.58 15.65
CA ARG A 45 -32.19 9.28 14.79
C ARG A 45 -32.82 10.53 14.14
N ARG A 46 -32.65 11.71 14.74
CA ARG A 46 -33.07 13.00 14.16
C ARG A 46 -32.13 13.41 13.03
N PHE A 47 -30.81 13.30 13.27
CA PHE A 47 -29.77 13.60 12.27
C PHE A 47 -29.75 12.61 11.09
N GLN A 48 -30.05 11.33 11.30
CA GLN A 48 -30.16 10.35 10.20
C GLN A 48 -31.46 10.47 9.38
N ARG A 49 -32.42 11.30 9.80
CA ARG A 49 -33.71 11.50 9.11
C ARG A 49 -33.88 12.87 8.46
N GLU A 50 -33.16 13.89 8.93
CA GLU A 50 -33.16 15.21 8.32
C GLU A 50 -32.08 15.24 7.22
N ALA A 51 -32.46 14.89 5.99
CA ALA A 51 -31.65 15.25 4.82
C ALA A 51 -31.45 16.77 4.86
N PHE A 52 -30.19 17.23 4.85
CA PHE A 52 -29.85 18.64 4.92
C PHE A 52 -30.65 19.43 3.87
N ARG A 53 -31.62 20.23 4.33
CA ARG A 53 -32.42 21.13 3.49
C ARG A 53 -31.67 22.44 3.34
N ILE A 54 -30.73 22.47 2.41
CA ILE A 54 -30.00 23.68 2.11
C ILE A 54 -30.84 24.47 1.09
N PRO A 55 -31.30 25.69 1.39
CA PRO A 55 -32.00 26.51 0.42
C PRO A 55 -31.02 26.87 -0.70
N VAL A 56 -31.43 26.61 -1.93
CA VAL A 56 -30.66 26.90 -3.14
C VAL A 56 -31.45 27.87 -3.99
N ARG A 57 -30.82 29.00 -4.31
CA ARG A 57 -31.34 29.99 -5.25
C ARG A 57 -30.49 29.99 -6.49
N PHE A 58 -31.12 29.93 -7.66
CA PHE A 58 -30.44 29.94 -8.95
C PHE A 58 -31.15 30.79 -9.99
N ARG A 59 -30.41 31.23 -11.02
CA ARG A 59 -30.92 32.12 -12.06
C ARG A 59 -30.86 31.43 -13.43
N VAL A 60 -31.91 31.55 -14.22
CA VAL A 60 -31.97 31.07 -15.62
C VAL A 60 -32.55 32.19 -16.48
N GLN A 61 -31.80 32.62 -17.51
CA GLN A 61 -32.23 33.67 -18.45
C GLN A 61 -32.85 34.89 -17.73
N GLU A 62 -32.11 35.41 -16.74
CA GLU A 62 -32.47 36.54 -15.87
C GLU A 62 -33.58 36.31 -14.82
N LYS A 63 -34.33 35.21 -14.87
CA LYS A 63 -35.28 34.85 -13.81
C LYS A 63 -34.63 34.07 -12.67
N VAL A 64 -34.99 34.38 -11.43
CA VAL A 64 -34.46 33.72 -10.21
C VAL A 64 -35.48 32.73 -9.67
N PHE A 65 -35.01 31.53 -9.36
CA PHE A 65 -35.75 30.41 -8.81
C PHE A 65 -35.15 30.02 -7.46
N SER A 66 -35.96 29.47 -6.55
CA SER A 66 -35.52 29.01 -5.24
C SER A 66 -36.12 27.65 -4.91
N GLY A 67 -35.31 26.73 -4.38
CA GLY A 67 -35.72 25.41 -3.91
C GLY A 67 -34.81 24.92 -2.77
N TYR A 68 -34.82 23.63 -2.47
CA TYR A 68 -33.97 23.05 -1.42
C TYR A 68 -33.22 21.82 -1.93
N THR A 69 -32.01 21.56 -1.42
CA THR A 69 -31.15 20.43 -1.87
C THR A 69 -31.75 19.04 -1.76
N HIS A 70 -32.75 18.84 -0.90
CA HIS A 70 -33.50 17.57 -0.82
C HIS A 70 -34.41 17.30 -2.03
N ASP A 71 -34.61 18.28 -2.91
CA ASP A 71 -35.37 18.14 -4.16
C ASP A 71 -34.49 17.56 -5.30
N ILE A 72 -33.23 17.24 -5.00
CA ILE A 72 -32.25 16.65 -5.92
C ILE A 72 -32.35 15.12 -5.82
N SER A 73 -32.70 14.45 -6.91
CA SER A 73 -32.71 12.98 -6.93
C SER A 73 -31.27 12.41 -6.86
N PRO A 74 -31.09 11.13 -6.47
CA PRO A 74 -29.79 10.45 -6.51
C PRO A 74 -29.10 10.47 -7.88
N GLU A 75 -29.89 10.65 -8.95
CA GLU A 75 -29.44 10.82 -10.34
C GLU A 75 -29.26 12.29 -10.74
N GLY A 76 -29.21 13.22 -9.77
CA GLY A 76 -28.90 14.63 -10.01
C GLY A 76 -29.98 15.37 -10.77
N LEU A 77 -31.25 15.10 -10.47
CA LEU A 77 -32.37 15.78 -11.11
C LEU A 77 -33.04 16.74 -10.13
N LEU A 78 -33.14 18.02 -10.49
CA LEU A 78 -33.95 19.03 -9.79
C LEU A 78 -35.26 19.26 -10.55
N VAL A 79 -36.41 19.14 -9.89
CA VAL A 79 -37.73 19.27 -10.55
C VAL A 79 -38.50 20.47 -10.01
N PHE A 80 -39.01 21.31 -10.91
CA PHE A 80 -39.84 22.47 -10.57
C PHE A 80 -41.11 22.51 -11.41
N THR A 81 -42.19 23.05 -10.82
CA THR A 81 -43.48 23.25 -11.48
C THR A 81 -43.52 24.63 -12.12
N GLU A 82 -42.89 24.81 -13.29
CA GLU A 82 -43.02 26.06 -14.05
C GLU A 82 -42.79 25.83 -15.55
N THR A 83 -43.61 26.46 -16.41
CA THR A 83 -43.77 26.05 -17.83
C THR A 83 -43.16 27.00 -18.86
N SER A 84 -42.34 27.97 -18.45
CA SER A 84 -41.87 29.05 -19.36
C SER A 84 -40.48 28.82 -20.00
N LEU A 85 -39.87 27.64 -19.85
CA LEU A 85 -38.53 27.36 -20.39
C LEU A 85 -38.58 26.24 -21.44
N SER A 86 -37.76 26.35 -22.50
CA SER A 86 -37.66 25.38 -23.59
C SER A 86 -36.61 24.29 -23.32
N ALA A 87 -36.93 23.02 -23.62
CA ALA A 87 -36.02 21.90 -23.44
C ALA A 87 -34.75 22.01 -24.29
N GLY A 88 -33.65 21.50 -23.74
CA GLY A 88 -32.32 21.55 -24.39
C GLY A 88 -31.63 22.91 -24.31
N THR A 89 -32.27 23.93 -23.71
CA THR A 89 -31.63 25.21 -23.42
C THR A 89 -30.49 24.99 -22.42
N PRO A 90 -29.25 25.38 -22.77
CA PRO A 90 -28.14 25.36 -21.84
C PRO A 90 -28.35 26.44 -20.79
N ILE A 91 -28.24 26.06 -19.52
CA ILE A 91 -28.43 26.97 -18.40
C ILE A 91 -27.13 27.05 -17.58
N ALA A 92 -26.81 28.27 -17.16
CA ALA A 92 -25.80 28.53 -16.16
C ALA A 92 -26.54 28.74 -14.84
N LEU A 93 -26.40 27.79 -13.93
CA LEU A 93 -26.98 27.89 -12.61
C LEU A 93 -26.00 28.64 -11.71
N GLN A 94 -26.52 29.43 -10.80
CA GLN A 94 -25.75 30.11 -9.76
C GLN A 94 -26.34 29.66 -8.44
N PHE A 95 -25.56 29.42 -7.39
CA PHE A 95 -26.11 28.94 -6.12
C PHE A 95 -25.73 29.88 -5.00
N SER A 96 -26.71 30.52 -4.37
CA SER A 96 -26.47 31.32 -3.16
C SER A 96 -26.94 30.57 -1.93
N PHE A 97 -26.12 30.65 -0.89
CA PHE A 97 -26.39 30.13 0.43
C PHE A 97 -26.42 31.35 1.39
N GLY A 98 -27.48 31.50 2.18
CA GLY A 98 -27.60 32.67 3.07
C GLY A 98 -27.47 34.03 2.35
N GLN A 99 -26.53 34.88 2.82
CA GLN A 99 -26.19 36.16 2.20
C GLN A 99 -24.96 36.09 1.27
N ASN A 100 -24.27 34.94 1.23
CA ASN A 100 -23.10 34.75 0.39
C ASN A 100 -23.46 34.04 -0.92
N VAL A 101 -22.94 34.59 -2.02
CA VAL A 101 -23.27 34.13 -3.36
C VAL A 101 -22.10 33.34 -3.91
N CYS A 102 -22.23 32.02 -4.02
CA CYS A 102 -21.20 31.19 -4.65
C CYS A 102 -21.52 30.99 -6.14
N HIS A 103 -20.61 31.44 -7.00
CA HIS A 103 -20.81 31.36 -8.45
C HIS A 103 -20.41 29.98 -8.99
N LEU A 104 -21.30 29.01 -8.81
CA LEU A 104 -21.08 27.65 -9.30
C LEU A 104 -21.72 27.47 -10.68
N ASN A 105 -21.01 27.87 -11.74
CA ASN A 105 -21.46 27.69 -13.12
C ASN A 105 -21.42 26.21 -13.53
N VAL A 106 -22.50 25.49 -13.25
CA VAL A 106 -22.67 24.11 -13.68
C VAL A 106 -23.54 24.07 -14.93
N SER A 107 -23.01 23.48 -16.00
CA SER A 107 -23.76 23.27 -17.23
C SER A 107 -24.79 22.15 -17.05
N GLY A 108 -26.07 22.53 -17.01
CA GLY A 108 -27.20 21.61 -16.97
C GLY A 108 -28.01 21.63 -18.28
N GLN A 109 -28.85 20.61 -18.47
CA GLN A 109 -29.86 20.61 -19.55
C GLN A 109 -31.26 20.54 -18.96
N ILE A 110 -32.13 21.40 -19.49
CA ILE A 110 -33.57 21.37 -19.22
C ILE A 110 -34.19 20.15 -19.91
N VAL A 111 -34.82 19.29 -19.13
CA VAL A 111 -35.61 18.13 -19.56
C VAL A 111 -37.05 18.27 -19.07
N PHE A 112 -38.03 17.99 -19.93
CA PHE A 112 -39.43 18.01 -19.52
C PHE A 112 -39.81 16.71 -18.83
N CYS A 113 -40.43 16.83 -17.66
CA CYS A 113 -41.01 15.73 -16.91
C CYS A 113 -42.54 15.89 -16.91
N ARG A 114 -43.27 14.82 -17.25
CA ARG A 114 -44.72 14.81 -17.01
C ARG A 114 -44.97 14.22 -15.64
N LEU A 115 -45.62 15.00 -14.76
CA LEU A 115 -46.14 14.48 -13.51
C LEU A 115 -47.49 13.82 -13.82
N ALA A 116 -47.60 12.52 -13.60
CA ALA A 116 -48.88 11.81 -13.66
C ALA A 116 -49.43 11.71 -12.24
N GLU A 117 -50.44 12.52 -11.92
CA GLU A 117 -51.33 12.24 -10.80
C GLU A 117 -52.66 11.70 -11.33
N HIS A 118 -53.26 10.75 -10.59
CA HIS A 118 -54.62 10.30 -10.84
C HIS A 118 -55.60 11.46 -10.61
N GLY A 119 -56.17 11.99 -11.68
CA GLY A 119 -57.25 12.98 -11.62
C GLY A 119 -56.90 14.32 -12.27
N GLU A 120 -57.10 14.38 -13.59
CA GLU A 120 -57.45 15.58 -14.37
C GLU A 120 -56.77 16.94 -14.06
N SER A 121 -55.44 16.95 -13.97
CA SER A 121 -54.66 18.01 -14.66
C SER A 121 -53.24 17.52 -14.94
N LEU A 122 -52.84 17.51 -16.21
CA LEU A 122 -51.47 17.21 -16.62
C LEU A 122 -50.57 18.40 -16.27
N GLN A 123 -49.90 18.37 -15.12
CA GLN A 123 -48.88 19.36 -14.81
C GLN A 123 -47.57 19.02 -15.53
N GLN A 124 -47.12 19.94 -16.37
CA GLN A 124 -45.78 19.90 -16.95
C GLN A 124 -44.79 20.42 -15.91
N ALA A 125 -43.82 19.59 -15.54
CA ALA A 125 -42.72 19.99 -14.70
C ALA A 125 -41.44 20.04 -15.53
N ILE A 126 -40.50 20.86 -15.09
CA ILE A 126 -39.19 20.98 -15.68
C ILE A 126 -38.19 20.33 -14.75
N GLY A 127 -37.51 19.29 -15.25
CA GLY A 127 -36.35 18.68 -14.62
C GLY A 127 -35.06 19.30 -15.16
N ILE A 128 -34.08 19.52 -14.30
CA ILE A 128 -32.73 19.89 -14.70
C ILE A 128 -31.82 18.73 -14.38
N LYS A 129 -31.15 18.18 -15.41
CA LYS A 129 -30.21 17.07 -15.25
C LYS A 129 -28.78 17.58 -15.27
N PHE A 130 -28.00 17.23 -14.24
CA PHE A 130 -26.57 17.54 -14.17
C PHE A 130 -25.73 16.50 -14.93
N SER A 131 -24.64 16.95 -15.55
CA SER A 131 -23.72 16.10 -16.31
C SER A 131 -22.68 15.38 -15.42
N ALA A 132 -22.41 15.88 -14.22
CA ALA A 132 -21.44 15.31 -13.28
C ALA A 132 -21.88 15.51 -11.80
N ILE A 133 -22.67 14.59 -11.27
CA ILE A 133 -23.27 14.66 -9.93
C ILE A 133 -22.22 14.70 -8.81
N ARG A 134 -21.18 13.87 -8.89
CA ARG A 134 -20.14 13.81 -7.85
C ARG A 134 -19.33 15.10 -7.78
N GLU A 135 -19.06 15.72 -8.93
CA GLU A 135 -18.35 17.00 -8.98
C GLU A 135 -19.25 18.14 -8.46
N PHE A 136 -20.55 18.05 -8.73
CA PHE A 136 -21.58 18.95 -8.18
C PHE A 136 -21.71 18.83 -6.65
N GLU A 137 -21.83 17.60 -6.12
CA GLU A 137 -21.88 17.33 -4.68
C GLU A 137 -20.60 17.80 -3.97
N GLN A 138 -19.44 17.50 -4.54
CA GLN A 138 -18.15 17.89 -3.98
C GLN A 138 -18.00 19.42 -3.93
N LYS A 139 -18.41 20.13 -4.98
CA LYS A 139 -18.35 21.60 -5.00
C LYS A 139 -19.37 22.24 -4.07
N ILE A 140 -20.59 21.70 -3.96
CA ILE A 140 -21.58 22.17 -2.96
C ILE A 140 -21.05 21.99 -1.54
N LEU A 141 -20.51 20.81 -1.22
CA LEU A 141 -19.95 20.53 0.10
C LEU A 141 -18.77 21.45 0.41
N THR A 142 -17.88 21.68 -0.55
CA THR A 142 -16.71 22.57 -0.37
C THR A 142 -17.16 24.01 -0.11
N SER A 143 -18.13 24.53 -0.87
CA SER A 143 -18.63 25.89 -0.68
C SER A 143 -19.45 26.07 0.59
N ALA A 144 -20.25 25.07 0.98
CA ALA A 144 -20.98 25.09 2.25
C ALA A 144 -20.04 25.06 3.45
N VAL A 145 -18.94 24.30 3.38
CA VAL A 145 -17.89 24.27 4.41
C VAL A 145 -17.20 25.64 4.52
N GLN A 146 -16.85 26.27 3.40
CA GLN A 146 -16.20 27.59 3.40
C GLN A 146 -17.09 28.70 3.99
N GLU A 147 -18.40 28.64 3.76
CA GLU A 147 -19.33 29.61 4.35
C GLU A 147 -19.52 29.37 5.85
N LEU A 148 -19.63 28.10 6.26
CA LEU A 148 -19.71 27.72 7.67
C LEU A 148 -18.45 28.14 8.44
N GLU A 149 -17.27 28.08 7.81
CA GLU A 149 -16.01 28.57 8.38
C GLU A 149 -16.00 30.10 8.55
N GLN A 150 -16.61 30.84 7.63
CA GLN A 150 -16.69 32.30 7.71
C GLN A 150 -17.69 32.80 8.77
N ASP A 151 -18.84 32.15 8.91
CA ASP A 151 -19.85 32.52 9.93
C ASP A 151 -19.54 31.95 11.32
N ALA A 152 -18.76 30.85 11.42
CA ALA A 152 -18.27 30.31 12.70
C ALA A 152 -17.40 31.29 13.49
N ILE A 153 -16.79 32.29 12.83
CA ILE A 153 -16.02 33.35 13.49
C ILE A 153 -16.93 34.31 14.28
N LYS A 154 -18.24 34.35 13.99
CA LYS A 154 -19.19 35.25 14.68
C LYS A 154 -20.15 34.57 15.66
N GLN A 155 -20.23 33.23 15.69
CA GLN A 155 -21.08 32.54 16.65
C GLN A 155 -20.37 31.32 17.25
N GLU A 156 -19.79 31.52 18.43
CA GLU A 156 -19.29 30.45 19.27
C GLU A 156 -20.40 29.43 19.60
N LYS A 157 -20.03 28.14 19.46
CA LYS A 157 -20.74 26.95 19.96
C LYS A 157 -22.08 26.60 19.29
N SER A 158 -22.04 26.18 18.03
CA SER A 158 -22.73 24.96 17.58
C SER A 158 -22.48 24.75 16.09
N LEU A 159 -21.68 23.73 15.73
CA LEU A 159 -21.71 23.04 14.41
C LEU A 159 -20.54 22.05 14.25
N LEU A 160 -19.61 21.99 15.21
CA LEU A 160 -18.50 21.03 15.27
C LEU A 160 -18.93 19.58 15.60
N ASN A 161 -20.13 19.16 15.19
CA ASN A 161 -20.66 17.79 15.33
C ASN A 161 -21.28 17.25 14.03
N ILE A 162 -20.98 17.86 12.89
CA ILE A 162 -21.36 17.34 11.58
C ILE A 162 -20.07 17.17 10.78
N LEU A 163 -19.42 16.02 10.97
CA LEU A 163 -18.73 15.21 9.95
C LEU A 163 -17.75 14.26 10.65
N VAL A 164 -18.15 12.98 10.77
CA VAL A 164 -17.21 11.86 10.82
C VAL A 164 -17.58 10.91 9.70
N SER A 165 -16.56 10.60 8.89
CA SER A 165 -16.49 9.75 7.67
C SER A 165 -16.14 10.62 6.47
N THR A 166 -14.88 10.96 6.20
CA THR A 166 -13.73 10.06 6.04
C THR A 166 -12.40 10.72 6.45
N ASP A 167 -11.46 9.89 6.91
CA ASP A 167 -10.13 10.23 7.42
C ASP A 167 -9.28 11.12 6.50
N THR A 168 -8.92 12.33 6.95
CA THR A 168 -7.63 13.02 6.66
C THR A 168 -7.41 14.37 7.41
N LEU A 169 -8.26 14.81 8.34
CA LEU A 169 -8.13 16.14 8.99
C LEU A 169 -7.92 16.14 10.53
N ALA A 170 -7.62 15.00 11.15
CA ALA A 170 -7.34 14.94 12.59
C ALA A 170 -5.91 15.40 12.98
N GLN A 171 -5.02 15.70 12.03
CA GLN A 171 -3.62 16.06 12.32
C GLN A 171 -3.33 17.56 12.44
N GLU A 172 -4.25 18.47 12.08
CA GLU A 172 -4.06 19.91 12.35
C GLU A 172 -4.67 20.37 13.68
N ALA A 173 -5.47 19.53 14.35
CA ALA A 173 -5.98 19.82 15.69
C ALA A 173 -4.89 19.78 16.80
N ALA A 174 -3.65 19.39 16.49
CA ALA A 174 -2.55 19.37 17.45
C ALA A 174 -1.82 20.72 17.62
N GLY A 175 -2.12 21.75 16.83
CA GLY A 175 -1.48 23.07 16.94
C GLY A 175 -2.10 24.01 18.00
N PHE A 176 -3.22 23.64 18.61
CA PHE A 176 -4.05 24.54 19.42
C PHE A 176 -3.64 24.66 20.91
N TYR A 177 -2.42 24.31 21.33
CA TYR A 177 -2.05 24.39 22.76
C TYR A 177 -0.77 25.15 23.13
N ASN A 178 -0.08 25.84 22.21
CA ASN A 178 1.05 26.69 22.58
C ASN A 178 0.83 28.14 22.16
N GLY A 179 0.45 29.00 23.11
CA GLY A 179 0.64 30.44 22.96
C GLY A 179 -0.43 31.36 23.54
N PHE A 180 -1.00 31.08 24.71
CA PHE A 180 -1.53 32.15 25.55
C PHE A 180 -0.37 33.09 25.91
N LEU A 181 -0.42 34.37 25.50
CA LEU A 181 -0.05 35.56 26.29
C LEU A 181 -0.30 36.86 25.47
N HIS A 182 -1.16 37.71 26.04
CA HIS A 182 -1.52 39.11 25.75
C HIS A 182 -0.31 40.10 25.82
N PRO A 183 -0.47 41.46 25.73
CA PRO A 183 -1.41 42.34 25.00
C PRO A 183 -0.69 43.57 24.34
N GLU A 184 -1.48 44.47 23.71
CA GLU A 184 -1.23 45.91 23.55
C GLU A 184 -0.01 46.44 22.74
N SER A 185 -0.30 47.14 21.64
CA SER A 185 -0.12 48.61 21.56
C SER A 185 -0.41 49.15 20.17
N SER A 186 -1.24 50.19 20.17
CA SER A 186 -1.41 51.19 19.12
C SER A 186 -0.10 51.92 18.81
N ALA A 187 0.20 52.20 17.54
CA ALA A 187 0.51 53.56 17.06
C ALA A 187 0.85 53.58 15.57
N SER A 188 0.55 54.72 14.99
CA SER A 188 0.56 55.17 13.60
C SER A 188 1.94 55.28 12.94
N ILE A 189 1.90 55.48 11.59
CA ILE A 189 2.69 56.44 10.76
C ILE A 189 3.09 55.76 9.43
N ASN A 190 2.41 56.04 8.31
CA ASN A 190 2.62 57.13 7.34
C ASN A 190 3.56 56.79 6.15
N SER A 191 2.96 56.17 5.13
CA SER A 191 2.99 56.51 3.68
C SER A 191 4.27 56.91 2.92
N LYS A 192 5.49 56.52 3.31
CA LYS A 192 6.68 56.76 2.43
C LYS A 192 7.75 55.68 2.29
N ASN A 193 7.65 54.52 2.95
CA ASN A 193 8.58 53.38 2.76
C ASN A 193 7.88 52.10 2.29
N ILE A 194 7.08 52.25 1.24
CA ILE A 194 6.64 51.17 0.32
C ILE A 194 7.51 51.33 -0.94
N GLN A 195 8.84 51.34 -0.85
CA GLN A 195 9.75 50.18 -0.95
C GLN A 195 9.18 48.82 -1.40
N THR A 196 7.86 48.63 -1.44
CA THR A 196 7.16 47.60 -2.23
C THR A 196 7.06 47.99 -3.72
N GLU A 197 7.36 49.24 -4.12
CA GLU A 197 7.62 49.58 -5.55
C GLU A 197 8.94 48.93 -6.07
N ILE A 198 9.74 48.31 -5.20
CA ILE A 198 10.85 47.41 -5.60
C ILE A 198 10.31 46.09 -6.17
N GLU A 199 9.04 45.72 -5.93
CA GLU A 199 8.38 44.60 -6.61
C GLU A 199 8.05 44.87 -8.08
N ARG A 200 8.31 46.08 -8.62
CA ARG A 200 7.82 46.43 -9.96
C ARG A 200 8.81 46.33 -11.13
N ARG A 201 10.14 46.13 -10.96
CA ARG A 201 11.06 46.21 -12.13
C ARG A 201 12.34 45.36 -12.14
N ARG A 202 12.28 44.03 -11.96
CA ARG A 202 13.26 43.12 -12.59
C ARG A 202 12.64 41.79 -13.06
N SER A 203 12.05 41.88 -14.25
CA SER A 203 11.88 40.79 -15.21
C SER A 203 13.22 40.44 -15.86
N LEU A 204 13.40 39.16 -16.23
CA LEU A 204 13.86 38.69 -17.55
C LEU A 204 13.98 37.14 -17.55
N ARG A 205 12.97 36.44 -18.08
CA ARG A 205 13.09 35.09 -18.65
C ARG A 205 12.63 35.19 -20.11
N TYR A 206 13.49 34.86 -21.06
CA TYR A 206 13.19 34.85 -22.50
C TYR A 206 12.53 33.53 -22.93
N GLN A 207 11.57 33.59 -23.84
CA GLN A 207 10.93 32.46 -24.55
C GLN A 207 11.07 32.69 -26.07
N SER A 208 11.49 31.67 -26.83
CA SER A 208 11.40 31.66 -28.29
C SER A 208 9.94 31.44 -28.74
N ASN A 209 9.42 32.22 -29.69
CA ASN A 209 8.01 32.17 -30.13
C ASN A 209 7.86 31.72 -31.59
N ILE A 210 8.18 30.45 -31.90
CA ILE A 210 7.87 29.88 -33.23
C ILE A 210 6.41 29.42 -33.25
N PRO A 211 5.55 29.96 -34.14
CA PRO A 211 4.13 29.60 -34.19
C PRO A 211 3.91 28.24 -34.86
N VAL A 212 3.11 27.39 -34.23
CA VAL A 212 2.77 26.05 -34.73
C VAL A 212 1.26 25.84 -34.70
N ILE A 213 0.77 25.09 -35.69
CA ILE A 213 -0.64 24.73 -35.83
C ILE A 213 -0.78 23.22 -35.62
N PHE A 214 -1.73 22.83 -34.78
CA PHE A 214 -2.03 21.45 -34.47
C PHE A 214 -3.30 21.02 -35.17
N GLU A 215 -3.32 19.81 -35.71
CA GLU A 215 -4.54 19.19 -36.21
C GLU A 215 -4.77 17.87 -35.47
N PHE A 216 -5.89 17.78 -34.76
CA PHE A 216 -6.28 16.61 -33.97
C PHE A 216 -7.78 16.32 -34.16
N ASP A 217 -8.10 15.10 -34.61
CA ASP A 217 -9.49 14.66 -34.85
C ASP A 217 -10.33 15.66 -35.67
N GLY A 218 -9.71 16.23 -36.71
CA GLY A 218 -10.32 17.22 -37.61
C GLY A 218 -10.50 18.63 -37.02
N ARG A 219 -9.97 18.90 -35.82
CA ARG A 219 -9.94 20.23 -35.20
C ARG A 219 -8.54 20.84 -35.28
N ILE A 220 -8.47 22.12 -35.60
CA ILE A 220 -7.22 22.88 -35.75
C ILE A 220 -7.02 23.80 -34.53
N ASP A 221 -5.87 23.72 -33.87
CA ASP A 221 -5.49 24.58 -32.74
C ASP A 221 -4.14 25.28 -33.00
N LYS A 222 -3.81 26.36 -32.28
CA LYS A 222 -2.56 27.14 -32.48
C LYS A 222 -1.78 27.29 -31.18
N GLY A 223 -0.45 27.19 -31.24
CA GLY A 223 0.44 27.38 -30.09
C GLY A 223 1.86 27.77 -30.48
N PHE A 224 2.80 27.70 -29.52
CA PHE A 224 4.19 28.10 -29.71
C PHE A 224 5.18 27.03 -29.24
N VAL A 225 6.31 26.90 -29.97
CA VAL A 225 7.43 26.01 -29.62
C VAL A 225 8.39 26.73 -28.69
N ILE A 226 8.77 26.04 -27.61
CA ILE A 226 9.77 26.55 -26.65
C ILE A 226 11.11 25.84 -26.82
N GLU A 227 11.10 24.57 -27.20
CA GLU A 227 12.32 23.79 -27.41
C GLU A 227 12.09 22.70 -28.46
N LEU A 228 13.09 22.46 -29.31
CA LEU A 228 13.05 21.50 -30.40
C LEU A 228 14.32 20.64 -30.33
N ASN A 229 14.20 19.32 -30.43
CA ASN A 229 15.34 18.41 -30.59
C ASN A 229 15.04 17.36 -31.67
N ASN A 230 16.02 16.50 -32.00
CA ASN A 230 15.93 15.59 -33.15
C ASN A 230 14.81 14.54 -33.05
N ASP A 231 14.31 14.27 -31.84
CA ASP A 231 13.34 13.20 -31.57
C ASP A 231 11.98 13.72 -31.03
N GLY A 232 11.82 15.03 -30.87
CA GLY A 232 10.56 15.62 -30.40
C GLY A 232 10.56 17.14 -30.25
N ILE A 233 9.37 17.68 -29.96
CA ILE A 233 9.15 19.10 -29.73
C ILE A 233 8.50 19.30 -28.36
N LEU A 234 9.02 20.26 -27.59
CA LEU A 234 8.36 20.79 -26.40
C LEU A 234 7.50 21.99 -26.77
N LEU A 235 6.21 21.88 -26.50
CA LEU A 235 5.20 22.85 -26.87
C LEU A 235 4.54 23.42 -25.61
N LEU A 236 4.19 24.72 -25.62
CA LEU A 236 3.13 25.23 -24.77
C LEU A 236 1.89 25.46 -25.63
N SER A 237 0.98 24.49 -25.56
CA SER A 237 -0.41 24.73 -25.95
C SER A 237 -1.17 25.29 -24.74
N PRO A 238 -2.02 26.32 -24.91
CA PRO A 238 -2.87 26.82 -23.83
C PRO A 238 -3.97 25.82 -23.40
N ARG A 239 -4.05 24.65 -24.03
CA ARG A 239 -5.01 23.58 -23.69
C ARG A 239 -4.30 22.28 -23.35
N MET A 240 -4.79 21.59 -22.31
CA MET A 240 -4.34 20.25 -21.97
C MET A 240 -4.76 19.25 -23.04
N LEU A 241 -3.78 18.64 -23.70
CA LEU A 241 -3.97 17.49 -24.57
C LEU A 241 -3.82 16.20 -23.75
N ALA A 242 -4.65 15.20 -24.03
CA ALA A 242 -4.57 13.92 -23.33
C ALA A 242 -3.31 13.14 -23.77
N LEU A 243 -2.60 12.57 -22.80
CA LEU A 243 -1.44 11.70 -23.05
C LEU A 243 -1.81 10.51 -23.94
N GLY A 244 -0.93 10.18 -24.89
CA GLY A 244 -1.12 9.10 -25.85
C GLY A 244 -1.94 9.46 -27.09
N SER A 245 -2.49 10.69 -27.17
CA SER A 245 -3.25 11.15 -28.33
C SER A 245 -2.35 11.30 -29.56
N ARG A 246 -2.77 10.76 -30.72
CA ARG A 246 -2.06 10.93 -32.00
C ARG A 246 -2.42 12.26 -32.63
N VAL A 247 -1.44 13.13 -32.87
CA VAL A 247 -1.62 14.48 -33.40
C VAL A 247 -0.82 14.65 -34.69
N ALA A 248 -1.31 15.46 -35.62
CA ALA A 248 -0.51 15.92 -36.77
C ALA A 248 -0.03 17.35 -36.49
N ILE A 249 1.28 17.57 -36.57
CA ILE A 249 1.89 18.86 -36.23
C ILE A 249 2.26 19.57 -37.52
N GLN A 250 1.73 20.78 -37.69
CA GLN A 250 2.02 21.64 -38.83
C GLN A 250 2.90 22.82 -38.39
N ILE A 251 4.16 22.81 -38.82
CA ILE A 251 5.14 23.85 -38.46
C ILE A 251 5.22 24.87 -39.60
N SER A 252 5.13 26.16 -39.27
CA SER A 252 5.19 27.26 -40.23
C SER A 252 6.30 28.24 -39.84
N PHE A 253 7.19 28.53 -40.79
CA PHE A 253 8.34 29.42 -40.56
C PHE A 253 8.03 30.83 -41.09
N GLY A 254 8.59 31.85 -40.43
CA GLY A 254 8.14 33.24 -40.44
C GLY A 254 7.67 33.80 -41.79
N GLY A 255 6.49 34.44 -41.78
CA GLY A 255 5.97 35.37 -42.80
C GLY A 255 5.69 34.83 -44.22
N GLY A 256 6.51 33.93 -44.74
CA GLY A 256 6.41 33.30 -46.05
C GLY A 256 6.15 31.80 -45.90
N ARG A 257 5.04 31.33 -46.47
CA ARG A 257 4.44 30.00 -46.24
C ARG A 257 5.34 28.83 -46.68
N SER A 258 6.16 28.33 -45.77
CA SER A 258 6.72 26.96 -45.85
C SER A 258 6.11 26.13 -44.72
N ILE A 259 5.47 25.02 -45.09
CA ILE A 259 4.61 24.21 -44.22
C ILE A 259 5.10 22.76 -44.25
N MET A 260 5.36 22.19 -43.08
CA MET A 260 5.68 20.76 -42.92
C MET A 260 4.67 20.12 -41.96
N LYS A 261 4.09 18.97 -42.34
CA LYS A 261 3.15 18.19 -41.52
C LYS A 261 3.77 16.87 -41.08
N VAL A 262 3.95 16.67 -39.78
CA VAL A 262 4.58 15.44 -39.24
C VAL A 262 3.65 14.77 -38.20
N PRO A 263 3.39 13.45 -38.30
CA PRO A 263 2.59 12.72 -37.32
C PRO A 263 3.35 12.48 -36.01
N ALA A 264 2.68 12.68 -34.88
CA ALA A 264 3.25 12.61 -33.53
C ALA A 264 2.26 12.07 -32.49
N VAL A 265 2.75 11.79 -31.28
CA VAL A 265 1.95 11.40 -30.11
C VAL A 265 2.26 12.32 -28.93
N VAL A 266 1.22 12.67 -28.18
CA VAL A 266 1.30 13.50 -26.98
C VAL A 266 1.91 12.71 -25.82
N VAL A 267 2.98 13.25 -25.22
CA VAL A 267 3.73 12.68 -24.10
C VAL A 267 3.89 13.70 -22.97
N ASN A 268 4.19 13.22 -21.76
CA ASN A 268 4.41 14.09 -20.61
C ASN A 268 5.89 14.43 -20.56
N VAL A 269 6.22 15.71 -20.40
CA VAL A 269 7.61 16.16 -20.23
C VAL A 269 7.73 16.88 -18.89
N ARG A 270 8.60 16.36 -18.03
CA ARG A 270 9.06 17.08 -16.85
C ARG A 270 10.32 17.84 -17.23
N LEU A 271 10.31 19.15 -17.02
CA LEU A 271 11.53 19.96 -17.00
C LEU A 271 11.91 20.14 -15.54
N ASP A 272 13.19 19.92 -15.24
CA ASP A 272 13.72 20.05 -13.89
C ASP A 272 14.48 21.37 -13.78
N ASP A 273 13.75 22.46 -13.51
CA ASP A 273 14.32 23.81 -13.39
C ASP A 273 14.83 24.10 -11.96
N GLY A 274 15.46 23.12 -11.29
CA GLY A 274 16.25 23.31 -10.05
C GLY A 274 15.57 24.05 -8.89
N GLY A 275 14.24 24.13 -8.87
CA GLY A 275 13.44 24.81 -7.85
C GLY A 275 12.03 24.24 -7.83
N ASP A 276 11.47 24.08 -6.62
CA ASP A 276 10.27 23.28 -6.30
C ASP A 276 9.18 23.28 -7.39
N GLY A 277 9.11 22.15 -8.08
CA GLY A 277 8.34 21.97 -9.30
C GLY A 277 6.89 21.54 -9.08
N HIS A 278 5.97 22.42 -9.48
CA HIS A 278 4.69 22.03 -10.06
C HIS A 278 4.53 22.68 -11.44
N ASN A 279 5.32 22.22 -12.42
CA ASN A 279 5.04 22.46 -13.83
C ASN A 279 5.20 21.15 -14.60
N ARG A 280 4.09 20.45 -14.85
CA ARG A 280 4.03 19.37 -15.86
C ARG A 280 3.79 20.05 -17.21
N LYS A 281 4.72 19.92 -18.16
CA LYS A 281 4.50 20.38 -19.54
C LYS A 281 4.13 19.19 -20.42
N ILE A 282 3.38 19.46 -21.48
CA ILE A 282 2.95 18.46 -22.45
C ILE A 282 3.86 18.57 -23.68
N GLY A 283 4.55 17.48 -24.03
CA GLY A 283 5.40 17.39 -25.21
C GLY A 283 4.80 16.48 -26.26
N THR A 284 5.46 16.40 -27.42
CA THR A 284 5.07 15.48 -28.50
C THR A 284 6.27 14.74 -29.06
N ALA A 285 6.14 13.44 -29.27
CA ALA A 285 7.14 12.58 -29.90
C ALA A 285 6.70 12.18 -31.31
N PHE A 286 7.58 12.25 -32.30
CA PHE A 286 7.23 11.93 -33.70
C PHE A 286 7.14 10.43 -33.93
N LEU A 287 6.13 10.01 -34.69
CA LEU A 287 5.87 8.58 -34.90
C LEU A 287 6.77 7.93 -35.96
N SER A 288 7.21 8.67 -36.98
CA SER A 288 8.16 8.24 -38.04
C SER A 288 8.47 9.39 -39.02
N PRO A 289 9.35 10.36 -38.69
CA PRO A 289 9.70 11.43 -39.62
C PRO A 289 10.61 10.91 -40.75
N SER A 290 10.38 11.36 -41.99
CA SER A 290 11.23 11.07 -43.15
C SER A 290 12.61 11.72 -43.02
N GLU A 291 13.59 11.26 -43.81
CA GLU A 291 14.99 11.74 -43.74
C GLU A 291 15.12 13.25 -44.01
N MET A 292 14.28 13.78 -44.92
CA MET A 292 14.24 15.21 -45.23
C MET A 292 13.63 16.02 -44.07
N GLU A 293 12.59 15.48 -43.41
CA GLU A 293 11.96 16.11 -42.25
C GLU A 293 12.90 16.14 -41.03
N ARG A 294 13.69 15.08 -40.82
CA ARG A 294 14.74 15.05 -39.78
C ARG A 294 15.82 16.11 -40.02
N LYS A 295 16.35 16.21 -41.24
CA LYS A 295 17.38 17.22 -41.58
C LYS A 295 16.89 18.66 -41.40
N VAL A 296 15.62 18.92 -41.72
CA VAL A 296 15.02 20.25 -41.52
C VAL A 296 14.82 20.55 -40.03
N LEU A 297 14.35 19.58 -39.24
CA LEU A 297 14.23 19.73 -37.79
C LEU A 297 15.61 19.98 -37.15
N GLU A 298 16.63 19.22 -37.52
CA GLU A 298 18.02 19.41 -37.08
C GLU A 298 18.54 20.83 -37.36
N MET A 299 18.31 21.36 -38.57
CA MET A 299 18.69 22.74 -38.92
C MET A 299 17.95 23.78 -38.06
N CYS A 300 16.68 23.54 -37.72
CA CYS A 300 15.91 24.43 -36.85
C CYS A 300 16.45 24.45 -35.41
N VAL A 301 16.82 23.29 -34.85
CA VAL A 301 17.44 23.19 -33.52
C VAL A 301 18.75 23.97 -33.49
N GLN A 302 19.61 23.76 -34.49
CA GLN A 302 20.91 24.42 -34.58
C GLN A 302 20.78 25.95 -34.69
N THR A 303 19.76 26.43 -35.40
CA THR A 303 19.48 27.88 -35.51
C THR A 303 19.01 28.45 -34.17
N LEU A 304 18.15 27.72 -33.45
CA LEU A 304 17.63 28.12 -32.14
C LEU A 304 18.73 28.16 -31.07
N CYS A 305 19.63 27.16 -31.05
CA CYS A 305 20.77 27.12 -30.14
C CYS A 305 21.72 28.31 -30.34
N LYS A 306 21.96 28.71 -31.60
CA LYS A 306 22.73 29.91 -31.93
C LYS A 306 22.08 31.20 -31.42
N GLU A 307 20.77 31.34 -31.56
CA GLU A 307 20.04 32.52 -31.07
C GLU A 307 19.98 32.61 -29.53
N LEU A 308 20.09 31.46 -28.85
CA LEU A 308 20.15 31.37 -27.38
C LEU A 308 21.58 31.49 -26.80
N GLY A 309 22.60 31.73 -27.64
CA GLY A 309 23.97 31.99 -27.21
C GLY A 309 24.81 30.76 -26.88
N TYR A 310 24.37 29.56 -27.26
CA TYR A 310 25.20 28.35 -27.22
C TYR A 310 25.99 28.24 -28.53
N ASP A 311 27.28 28.58 -28.49
CA ASP A 311 28.13 28.60 -29.70
C ASP A 311 29.00 27.33 -29.91
N GLY A 312 28.80 26.31 -29.07
CA GLY A 312 29.44 25.00 -29.25
C GLY A 312 30.95 24.98 -28.95
N SER A 313 31.43 25.89 -28.10
CA SER A 313 32.87 25.97 -27.75
C SER A 313 33.26 25.47 -26.36
N ASP A 314 32.32 24.99 -25.52
CA ASP A 314 32.66 24.30 -24.26
C ASP A 314 32.65 22.77 -24.44
N SER A 315 33.84 22.18 -24.34
CA SER A 315 34.14 20.79 -24.67
C SER A 315 34.14 19.86 -23.45
N ASP A 316 33.07 19.85 -22.65
CA ASP A 316 32.82 18.77 -21.71
C ASP A 316 31.31 18.53 -21.50
N SER A 317 30.92 17.26 -21.63
CA SER A 317 29.60 16.69 -21.32
C SER A 317 28.41 17.18 -22.14
N ASN A 318 27.97 16.33 -23.09
CA ASN A 318 26.57 15.92 -23.32
C ASN A 318 26.47 15.27 -24.71
N THR A 319 26.72 13.97 -24.77
CA THR A 319 26.40 13.16 -25.96
C THR A 319 25.10 12.40 -25.68
N PHE A 320 24.09 12.64 -26.51
CA PHE A 320 22.79 11.95 -26.46
C PHE A 320 22.85 10.69 -27.33
N SER A 321 22.37 9.56 -26.83
CA SER A 321 22.14 8.36 -27.65
C SER A 321 20.82 7.69 -27.31
N VAL A 322 20.02 7.41 -28.34
CA VAL A 322 18.71 6.76 -28.27
C VAL A 322 18.81 5.35 -28.84
N HIS A 323 18.33 4.34 -28.10
CA HIS A 323 18.16 2.98 -28.62
C HIS A 323 16.69 2.59 -28.62
N CYS A 324 16.27 1.95 -29.72
CA CYS A 324 14.89 1.53 -29.98
C CYS A 324 14.84 0.00 -30.04
N SER A 325 14.03 -0.63 -29.19
CA SER A 325 13.63 -2.03 -29.38
C SER A 325 12.11 -2.14 -29.43
N THR A 326 11.66 -2.96 -30.37
CA THR A 326 10.31 -3.04 -30.92
C THR A 326 9.18 -3.32 -29.92
N GLY A 327 8.06 -2.60 -30.07
CA GLY A 327 6.72 -3.10 -29.73
C GLY A 327 5.93 -2.35 -28.66
N THR A 328 5.52 -1.11 -28.95
CA THR A 328 4.40 -0.35 -28.31
C THR A 328 4.56 0.28 -26.92
N GLN A 329 5.75 0.34 -26.33
CA GLN A 329 6.06 1.33 -25.29
C GLN A 329 7.43 1.97 -25.53
N VAL A 330 7.47 3.31 -25.49
CA VAL A 330 8.70 4.11 -25.54
C VAL A 330 8.90 4.68 -24.14
N GLU A 331 9.95 4.24 -23.48
CA GLU A 331 10.40 4.79 -22.19
C GLU A 331 11.61 5.69 -22.46
N ILE A 332 11.54 6.96 -22.05
CA ILE A 332 12.62 7.94 -22.22
C ILE A 332 13.22 8.21 -20.85
N LEU A 333 14.48 7.83 -20.67
CA LEU A 333 15.26 8.06 -19.47
C LEU A 333 16.32 9.12 -19.77
N VAL A 334 16.25 10.25 -19.07
CA VAL A 334 17.27 11.30 -19.13
C VAL A 334 18.13 11.17 -17.88
N SER A 335 19.39 10.77 -18.05
CA SER A 335 20.35 10.72 -16.95
C SER A 335 21.50 11.68 -17.22
N ASN A 336 21.77 12.56 -16.26
CA ASN A 336 23.06 13.22 -16.15
C ASN A 336 23.77 12.61 -14.94
N HIS A 337 24.60 11.60 -15.20
CA HIS A 337 25.70 11.08 -14.38
C HIS A 337 25.93 9.58 -14.64
N SER A 338 27.19 9.26 -14.94
CA SER A 338 27.77 7.94 -14.98
C SER A 338 27.83 7.30 -13.58
N ASN A 339 27.50 6.01 -13.51
CA ASN A 339 27.46 5.09 -12.37
C ASN A 339 26.12 4.98 -11.61
N GLY A 340 25.36 3.93 -11.97
CA GLY A 340 24.47 3.18 -11.07
C GLY A 340 23.18 3.88 -10.64
N VAL A 341 22.11 3.68 -11.41
CA VAL A 341 20.75 4.09 -11.02
C VAL A 341 20.27 3.21 -9.85
N ARG A 342 20.56 3.62 -8.61
CA ARG A 342 19.70 3.34 -7.44
C ARG A 342 18.66 4.46 -7.36
N GLN A 343 17.38 4.11 -7.14
CA GLN A 343 16.25 5.04 -7.06
C GLN A 343 16.55 6.24 -6.15
N LEU A 344 16.81 7.41 -6.74
CA LEU A 344 16.97 8.68 -6.02
C LEU A 344 15.66 9.02 -5.30
N GLY A 345 15.65 8.81 -3.98
CA GLY A 345 14.53 9.14 -3.07
C GLY A 345 14.14 8.05 -2.07
N ARG A 346 14.62 6.80 -2.22
CA ARG A 346 14.34 5.72 -1.25
C ARG A 346 15.59 5.39 -0.45
N ARG A 347 15.53 5.59 0.87
CA ARG A 347 16.64 5.23 1.79
C ARG A 347 16.92 3.74 1.69
N ARG A 348 18.20 3.38 1.59
CA ARG A 348 18.65 1.97 1.59
C ARG A 348 18.45 1.39 2.99
N VAL A 349 18.08 0.11 3.06
CA VAL A 349 17.72 -0.53 4.34
C VAL A 349 18.54 -1.79 4.54
N VAL A 350 19.37 -1.77 5.57
CA VAL A 350 20.30 -2.85 5.90
C VAL A 350 19.88 -3.58 7.16
N VAL A 351 20.35 -4.82 7.32
CA VAL A 351 20.14 -5.61 8.53
C VAL A 351 21.41 -5.66 9.34
N THR A 352 21.33 -5.21 10.59
CA THR A 352 22.49 -5.07 11.49
C THR A 352 22.47 -6.06 12.65
N GLY A 353 21.30 -6.58 13.02
CA GLY A 353 21.15 -7.54 14.13
C GLY A 353 20.16 -8.65 13.83
N LEU A 354 20.44 -9.84 14.35
CA LEU A 354 19.65 -11.06 14.19
C LEU A 354 19.43 -11.74 15.55
N GLY A 355 18.19 -12.10 15.85
CA GLY A 355 17.85 -12.86 17.05
C GLY A 355 16.84 -13.96 16.73
N LEU A 356 17.06 -15.15 17.29
CA LEU A 356 16.23 -16.32 17.02
C LEU A 356 15.93 -17.13 18.27
N VAL A 357 14.72 -17.69 18.30
CA VAL A 357 14.30 -18.76 19.19
C VAL A 357 13.63 -19.82 18.33
N THR A 358 14.28 -20.97 18.14
CA THR A 358 13.80 -22.01 17.22
C THR A 358 13.90 -23.41 17.82
N PRO A 359 13.18 -24.41 17.27
CA PRO A 359 13.28 -25.80 17.70
C PRO A 359 14.67 -26.43 17.58
N ILE A 360 15.56 -25.84 16.77
CA ILE A 360 16.92 -26.36 16.52
C ILE A 360 18.03 -25.49 17.13
N GLY A 361 17.69 -24.39 17.80
CA GLY A 361 18.67 -23.49 18.38
C GLY A 361 18.10 -22.18 18.92
N LEU A 362 18.69 -21.71 20.01
CA LEU A 362 18.45 -20.38 20.60
C LEU A 362 19.64 -19.48 20.24
N GLY A 363 19.40 -18.40 19.51
CA GLY A 363 20.44 -17.56 18.91
C GLY A 363 20.86 -18.01 17.50
N LYS A 364 21.59 -17.15 16.80
CA LYS A 364 21.93 -17.34 15.38
C LYS A 364 22.97 -18.44 15.16
N GLU A 365 23.98 -18.59 16.03
CA GLU A 365 25.04 -19.60 15.86
C GLU A 365 24.51 -21.02 16.06
N PRO A 366 23.82 -21.36 17.18
CA PRO A 366 23.29 -22.72 17.34
C PRO A 366 22.28 -23.09 16.26
N PHE A 367 21.43 -22.14 15.85
CA PHE A 367 20.50 -22.32 14.74
C PHE A 367 21.24 -22.64 13.43
N TRP A 368 22.24 -21.83 13.07
CA TRP A 368 22.94 -21.99 11.80
C TRP A 368 23.73 -23.30 11.73
N ASP A 369 24.45 -23.63 12.81
CA ASP A 369 25.21 -24.88 12.91
C ASP A 369 24.30 -26.10 12.77
N ALA A 370 23.13 -26.09 13.40
CA ALA A 370 22.13 -27.14 13.29
C ALA A 370 21.51 -27.21 11.89
N ALA A 371 21.22 -26.07 11.28
CA ALA A 371 20.63 -25.99 9.95
C ALA A 371 21.57 -26.56 8.87
N ILE A 372 22.85 -26.17 8.88
CA ILE A 372 23.86 -26.68 7.94
C ILE A 372 24.08 -28.19 8.10
N LYS A 373 24.00 -28.71 9.34
CA LYS A 373 24.08 -30.15 9.63
C LYS A 373 22.79 -30.91 9.29
N GLY A 374 21.71 -30.23 8.91
CA GLY A 374 20.43 -30.86 8.61
C GLY A 374 19.73 -31.47 9.83
N VAL A 375 19.86 -30.83 11.00
CA VAL A 375 19.20 -31.31 12.22
C VAL A 375 17.70 -31.04 12.15
N SER A 376 16.89 -32.07 12.39
CA SER A 376 15.44 -31.92 12.53
C SER A 376 15.07 -31.51 13.95
N GLY A 377 14.30 -30.44 14.10
CA GLY A 377 13.64 -30.04 15.33
C GLY A 377 12.27 -30.68 15.53
N VAL A 378 11.83 -31.57 14.64
CA VAL A 378 10.55 -32.26 14.75
C VAL A 378 10.67 -33.47 15.66
N HIS A 379 9.82 -33.52 16.68
CA HIS A 379 9.71 -34.64 17.62
C HIS A 379 8.25 -34.95 17.94
N ARG A 380 8.01 -36.00 18.74
CA ARG A 380 6.69 -36.28 19.28
C ARG A 380 6.32 -35.18 20.30
N ILE A 381 5.09 -34.69 20.26
CA ILE A 381 4.63 -33.61 21.15
C ILE A 381 4.82 -34.02 22.61
N GLY A 382 5.45 -33.12 23.39
CA GLY A 382 5.68 -33.26 24.82
C GLY A 382 4.86 -32.31 25.68
N SER A 383 4.32 -31.22 25.13
CA SER A 383 3.54 -30.22 25.88
C SER A 383 2.14 -30.67 26.31
N PHE A 384 1.57 -31.69 25.67
CA PHE A 384 0.30 -32.33 26.02
C PHE A 384 0.26 -33.77 25.49
N ASP A 385 -0.69 -34.60 25.91
CA ASP A 385 -0.85 -35.97 25.38
C ASP A 385 -1.44 -35.95 23.96
N PRO A 386 -0.66 -36.33 22.92
CA PRO A 386 -1.15 -36.29 21.56
C PRO A 386 -1.83 -37.62 21.15
N SER A 387 -1.99 -38.61 22.04
CA SER A 387 -2.42 -39.98 21.70
C SER A 387 -3.76 -40.07 20.95
N LYS A 388 -4.66 -39.10 21.19
CA LYS A 388 -6.00 -39.04 20.60
C LYS A 388 -6.05 -38.30 19.26
N TYR A 389 -4.94 -37.71 18.81
CA TYR A 389 -4.89 -36.93 17.59
C TYR A 389 -4.32 -37.75 16.43
N PRO A 390 -4.80 -37.52 15.19
CA PRO A 390 -4.26 -38.18 13.99
C PRO A 390 -2.76 -37.89 13.78
N SER A 391 -2.35 -36.64 13.97
CA SER A 391 -0.94 -36.25 14.02
C SER A 391 -0.47 -36.27 15.48
N GLN A 392 0.78 -36.62 15.74
CA GLN A 392 1.35 -36.65 17.11
C GLN A 392 2.68 -35.91 17.21
N VAL A 393 3.04 -35.13 16.20
CA VAL A 393 4.38 -34.56 16.03
C VAL A 393 4.30 -33.05 15.85
N ALA A 394 5.30 -32.36 16.40
CA ALA A 394 5.48 -30.92 16.27
C ALA A 394 6.97 -30.57 16.36
N ALA A 395 7.32 -29.35 15.98
CA ALA A 395 8.63 -28.77 16.23
C ALA A 395 8.52 -27.77 17.39
N GLU A 396 8.68 -28.26 18.62
CA GLU A 396 8.58 -27.44 19.83
C GLU A 396 9.94 -26.80 20.16
N VAL A 397 9.92 -25.59 20.73
CA VAL A 397 11.14 -25.02 21.30
C VAL A 397 11.35 -25.64 22.67
N THR A 398 12.19 -26.67 22.72
CA THR A 398 12.54 -27.39 23.94
C THR A 398 13.64 -26.66 24.73
N ALA A 399 13.71 -26.89 26.04
CA ALA A 399 14.71 -26.27 26.95
C ALA A 399 14.73 -24.72 26.96
N PHE A 400 13.60 -24.07 26.68
CA PHE A 400 13.46 -22.61 26.76
C PHE A 400 12.94 -22.15 28.13
N GLU A 401 13.68 -21.25 28.76
CA GLU A 401 13.28 -20.56 29.99
C GLU A 401 13.49 -19.04 29.83
N ALA A 402 12.41 -18.29 29.63
CA ALA A 402 12.49 -16.85 29.37
C ALA A 402 13.26 -16.07 30.45
N LYS A 403 13.14 -16.49 31.72
CA LYS A 403 13.83 -15.89 32.88
C LYS A 403 15.36 -15.93 32.78
N LYS A 404 15.94 -16.88 32.05
CA LYS A 404 17.41 -16.94 31.84
C LYS A 404 17.91 -15.80 30.96
N TYR A 405 17.03 -15.20 30.16
CA TYR A 405 17.36 -14.15 29.20
C TYR A 405 16.85 -12.78 29.62
N LEU A 406 15.78 -12.75 30.42
CA LEU A 406 15.06 -11.53 30.76
C LEU A 406 14.85 -11.46 32.28
N ASN A 407 15.43 -10.44 32.92
CA ASN A 407 15.42 -10.26 34.37
C ASN A 407 14.16 -9.55 34.86
N ASP A 408 12.97 -10.12 34.61
CA ASP A 408 11.70 -9.50 34.97
C ASP A 408 10.64 -10.55 35.37
N ALA A 409 10.09 -10.39 36.58
CA ALA A 409 9.05 -11.27 37.13
C ALA A 409 7.73 -11.22 36.35
N SER A 410 7.45 -10.15 35.59
CA SER A 410 6.22 -10.00 34.81
C SER A 410 6.11 -10.98 33.64
N ILE A 411 7.23 -11.59 33.24
CA ILE A 411 7.35 -12.46 32.05
C ILE A 411 6.57 -13.76 32.17
N GLU A 412 6.43 -14.31 33.37
CA GLU A 412 5.58 -15.50 33.60
C GLU A 412 4.11 -15.25 33.31
N GLY A 413 3.69 -13.98 33.34
CA GLY A 413 2.35 -13.55 32.99
C GLY A 413 2.12 -13.40 31.49
N LEU A 414 3.15 -13.48 30.66
CA LEU A 414 3.07 -13.31 29.21
C LEU A 414 2.80 -14.65 28.52
N ASP A 415 2.13 -14.60 27.38
CA ASP A 415 1.98 -15.75 26.50
C ASP A 415 3.35 -16.23 25.98
N ARG A 416 3.48 -17.55 25.72
CA ARG A 416 4.70 -18.18 25.23
C ARG A 416 5.21 -17.55 23.92
N CYS A 417 4.31 -17.14 23.02
CA CYS A 417 4.63 -16.42 21.79
C CYS A 417 5.38 -15.11 22.08
N VAL A 418 4.86 -14.34 23.04
CA VAL A 418 5.47 -13.07 23.48
C VAL A 418 6.83 -13.32 24.13
N GLN A 419 6.96 -14.37 24.95
CA GLN A 419 8.24 -14.72 25.57
C GLN A 419 9.32 -15.04 24.52
N PHE A 420 9.01 -15.85 23.52
CA PHE A 420 9.94 -16.13 22.42
C PHE A 420 10.37 -14.85 21.69
N GLY A 421 9.40 -14.01 21.33
CA GLY A 421 9.67 -12.77 20.62
C GLY A 421 10.53 -11.79 21.41
N LEU A 422 10.31 -11.66 22.72
CA LEU A 422 11.12 -10.78 23.58
C LEU A 422 12.55 -11.28 23.74
N VAL A 423 12.75 -12.59 23.89
CA VAL A 423 14.10 -13.17 23.94
C VAL A 423 14.81 -12.98 22.60
N ALA A 424 14.12 -13.24 21.48
CA ALA A 424 14.67 -12.99 20.15
C ALA A 424 14.98 -11.49 19.92
N ALA A 425 14.13 -10.56 20.38
CA ALA A 425 14.37 -9.12 20.26
C ALA A 425 15.59 -8.68 21.06
N LYS A 426 15.76 -9.20 22.28
CA LYS A 426 16.97 -8.96 23.09
C LYS A 426 18.22 -9.48 22.39
N MET A 427 18.18 -10.71 21.86
CA MET A 427 19.31 -11.27 21.10
C MET A 427 19.63 -10.44 19.86
N ALA A 428 18.62 -9.94 19.14
CA ALA A 428 18.82 -9.11 17.94
C ALA A 428 19.45 -7.75 18.27
N LEU A 429 19.07 -7.15 19.40
CA LEU A 429 19.67 -5.92 19.93
C LEU A 429 21.12 -6.12 20.37
N GLU A 430 21.39 -7.20 21.11
CA GLU A 430 22.75 -7.56 21.51
C GLU A 430 23.62 -7.83 20.29
N ASP A 431 23.04 -8.46 19.26
CA ASP A 431 23.72 -8.74 18.01
C ASP A 431 24.05 -7.45 17.22
N SER A 432 23.14 -6.48 17.16
CA SER A 432 23.34 -5.25 16.40
C SER A 432 24.34 -4.27 17.04
N ASP A 433 24.73 -4.52 18.29
CA ASP A 433 25.53 -3.61 19.12
C ASP A 433 24.92 -2.19 19.17
N LEU A 434 23.58 -2.13 19.14
CA LEU A 434 22.85 -0.87 19.16
C LEU A 434 22.70 -0.38 20.60
N ASN A 435 23.36 0.72 20.93
CA ASN A 435 23.15 1.40 22.20
C ASN A 435 21.91 2.27 22.14
N LEU A 436 20.79 1.65 22.48
CA LEU A 436 19.46 2.26 22.53
C LEU A 436 19.37 3.58 23.32
N GLU A 437 20.26 3.86 24.28
CA GLU A 437 20.24 5.12 25.06
C GLU A 437 20.84 6.31 24.32
N LEU A 438 21.64 6.06 23.27
CA LEU A 438 22.21 7.10 22.41
C LEU A 438 21.29 7.44 21.22
N GLU A 439 20.22 6.67 21.03
CA GLU A 439 19.34 6.78 19.88
C GLU A 439 18.09 7.61 20.16
N ASP A 440 17.58 8.30 19.14
CA ASP A 440 16.25 8.93 19.22
C ASP A 440 15.16 7.85 19.16
N LYS A 441 14.58 7.56 20.32
CA LYS A 441 13.49 6.58 20.48
C LYS A 441 12.27 6.85 19.59
N ASN A 442 12.05 8.09 19.15
CA ASN A 442 10.95 8.44 18.24
C ASN A 442 11.23 7.98 16.80
N ARG A 443 12.50 7.73 16.47
CA ARG A 443 12.98 7.23 15.18
C ARG A 443 13.17 5.72 15.15
N ILE A 444 12.87 5.03 16.25
CA ILE A 444 12.89 3.57 16.32
C ILE A 444 11.45 3.07 16.24
N GLY A 445 11.18 2.13 15.34
CA GLY A 445 9.88 1.47 15.18
C GLY A 445 9.90 -0.01 15.58
N VAL A 446 8.71 -0.59 15.64
CA VAL A 446 8.45 -2.02 15.86
C VAL A 446 7.45 -2.50 14.81
N SER A 447 7.75 -3.59 14.12
CA SER A 447 6.85 -4.22 13.14
C SER A 447 6.89 -5.73 13.29
N ILE A 448 5.84 -6.31 13.89
CA ILE A 448 5.85 -7.71 14.34
C ILE A 448 4.72 -8.51 13.70
N GLY A 449 5.07 -9.70 13.23
CA GLY A 449 4.13 -10.67 12.70
C GLY A 449 3.73 -11.70 13.75
N SER A 450 2.43 -11.98 13.85
CA SER A 450 1.90 -13.15 14.56
C SER A 450 0.61 -13.57 13.88
N GLY A 451 0.47 -14.85 13.55
CA GLY A 451 -0.71 -15.37 12.87
C GLY A 451 -1.85 -15.67 13.84
N MET A 452 -1.52 -16.15 15.05
CA MET A 452 -2.51 -16.64 16.01
C MET A 452 -2.54 -15.85 17.32
N GLY A 453 -1.52 -15.06 17.62
CA GLY A 453 -1.44 -14.31 18.88
C GLY A 453 -1.23 -15.21 20.10
N GLY A 454 -1.71 -14.77 21.26
CA GLY A 454 -1.46 -15.45 22.55
C GLY A 454 -2.41 -16.61 22.84
N MET A 455 -2.47 -17.61 21.95
CA MET A 455 -3.44 -18.71 22.05
C MET A 455 -3.18 -19.69 23.20
N ILE A 456 -1.92 -19.88 23.62
CA ILE A 456 -1.59 -20.76 24.75
C ILE A 456 -2.21 -20.20 26.04
N MET A 457 -2.06 -18.90 26.26
CA MET A 457 -2.67 -18.18 27.36
C MET A 457 -4.20 -18.17 27.22
N GLY A 458 -4.71 -17.91 26.01
CA GLY A 458 -6.14 -17.89 25.74
C GLY A 458 -6.82 -19.21 26.08
N GLU A 459 -6.27 -20.33 25.61
CA GLU A 459 -6.76 -21.67 25.91
C GLU A 459 -6.73 -21.96 27.42
N ARG A 460 -5.59 -21.70 28.09
CA ARG A 460 -5.48 -21.90 29.54
C ARG A 460 -6.55 -21.10 30.31
N GLN A 461 -6.72 -19.83 29.97
CA GLN A 461 -7.70 -18.96 30.66
C GLN A 461 -9.14 -19.37 30.37
N LEU A 462 -9.47 -19.83 29.17
CA LEU A 462 -10.78 -20.39 28.86
C LEU A 462 -11.05 -21.67 29.65
N THR A 463 -10.08 -22.59 29.73
CA THR A 463 -10.20 -23.81 30.53
C THR A 463 -10.43 -23.49 32.00
N GLU A 464 -9.62 -22.61 32.58
CA GLU A 464 -9.78 -22.14 33.97
C GLU A 464 -11.16 -21.48 34.18
N PHE A 465 -11.60 -20.64 33.25
CA PHE A 465 -12.87 -19.93 33.32
C PHE A 465 -14.07 -20.88 33.38
N TYR A 466 -14.13 -21.88 32.49
CA TYR A 466 -15.24 -22.86 32.50
C TYR A 466 -15.15 -23.88 33.64
N ALA A 467 -13.97 -24.14 34.18
CA ALA A 467 -13.79 -24.98 35.36
C ALA A 467 -14.25 -24.31 36.68
N ALA A 468 -14.26 -22.96 36.73
CA ALA A 468 -14.50 -22.20 37.96
C ALA A 468 -15.98 -22.16 38.44
N GLY A 469 -16.94 -22.70 37.68
CA GLY A 469 -18.34 -22.82 38.12
C GLY A 469 -19.12 -21.49 38.15
N VAL A 470 -19.89 -21.23 39.22
CA VAL A 470 -21.04 -20.30 39.24
C VAL A 470 -20.67 -18.80 39.15
N ARG A 471 -19.40 -18.42 39.38
CA ARG A 471 -18.93 -17.03 39.21
C ARG A 471 -17.52 -16.98 38.59
N PRO A 472 -17.39 -17.31 37.31
CA PRO A 472 -16.10 -17.33 36.65
C PRO A 472 -15.66 -15.88 36.39
N THR A 473 -14.45 -15.54 36.81
CA THR A 473 -13.84 -14.21 36.59
C THR A 473 -12.59 -14.36 35.74
N ALA A 474 -12.50 -13.57 34.67
CA ALA A 474 -11.29 -13.52 33.87
C ALA A 474 -10.19 -12.74 34.61
N ARG A 475 -8.94 -13.19 34.49
CA ARG A 475 -7.80 -12.45 35.05
C ARG A 475 -7.66 -11.10 34.31
N PRO A 476 -7.36 -9.98 34.98
CA PRO A 476 -7.21 -8.67 34.33
C PRO A 476 -6.19 -8.64 33.17
N ARG A 477 -5.19 -9.54 33.22
CA ARG A 477 -4.14 -9.66 32.20
C ARG A 477 -4.54 -10.47 30.97
N LEU A 478 -5.72 -11.11 30.94
CA LEU A 478 -6.15 -11.95 29.82
C LEU A 478 -6.06 -11.19 28.49
N ILE A 479 -6.78 -10.09 28.38
CA ILE A 479 -6.91 -9.35 27.11
C ILE A 479 -5.54 -8.86 26.60
N PRO A 480 -4.70 -8.18 27.40
CA PRO A 480 -3.36 -7.80 26.95
C PRO A 480 -2.43 -8.96 26.58
N SER A 481 -2.68 -10.17 27.08
CA SER A 481 -1.82 -11.33 26.82
C SER A 481 -2.20 -12.11 25.55
N VAL A 482 -3.47 -12.05 25.13
CA VAL A 482 -3.98 -12.82 23.99
C VAL A 482 -4.03 -12.03 22.69
N MET A 483 -4.07 -10.69 22.78
CA MET A 483 -4.08 -9.83 21.60
C MET A 483 -2.86 -10.08 20.71
N ALA A 484 -3.06 -10.12 19.39
CA ALA A 484 -1.98 -10.35 18.43
C ALA A 484 -0.84 -9.31 18.55
N ASN A 485 -1.16 -8.07 18.94
CA ASN A 485 -0.19 -6.98 19.11
C ASN A 485 0.54 -7.01 20.47
N ALA A 486 0.30 -7.99 21.33
CA ALA A 486 0.92 -8.09 22.65
C ALA A 486 2.45 -8.06 22.56
N LEU A 487 3.04 -8.78 21.60
CA LEU A 487 4.50 -8.80 21.43
C LEU A 487 5.05 -7.43 21.01
N ALA A 488 4.44 -6.78 20.01
CA ALA A 488 4.88 -5.48 19.53
C ALA A 488 4.78 -4.41 20.64
N GLY A 489 3.69 -4.42 21.42
CA GLY A 489 3.53 -3.59 22.61
C GLY A 489 4.58 -3.88 23.68
N GLN A 490 4.88 -5.15 23.96
CA GLN A 490 5.89 -5.53 24.96
C GLN A 490 7.31 -5.13 24.54
N ILE A 491 7.68 -5.29 23.27
CA ILE A 491 8.96 -4.79 22.73
C ILE A 491 9.02 -3.27 22.92
N SER A 492 7.99 -2.55 22.48
CA SER A 492 7.95 -1.09 22.58
C SER A 492 8.08 -0.59 24.02
N MET A 493 7.31 -1.15 24.96
CA MET A 493 7.36 -0.76 26.37
C MET A 493 8.69 -1.10 27.04
N ARG A 494 9.27 -2.26 26.73
CA ARG A 494 10.52 -2.72 27.39
C ARG A 494 11.76 -1.98 26.92
N PHE A 495 11.78 -1.58 25.65
CA PHE A 495 12.93 -0.89 25.05
C PHE A 495 12.69 0.62 24.89
N SER A 496 11.59 1.13 25.43
CA SER A 496 11.16 2.54 25.37
C SER A 496 11.08 3.09 23.95
N ILE A 497 10.63 2.27 23.00
CA ILE A 497 10.54 2.61 21.57
C ILE A 497 9.24 3.37 21.31
N LYS A 498 9.35 4.53 20.66
CA LYS A 498 8.25 5.51 20.51
C LYS A 498 7.83 5.78 19.06
N GLY A 499 8.56 5.28 18.07
CA GLY A 499 8.15 5.36 16.67
C GLY A 499 7.00 4.41 16.32
N PRO A 500 6.76 4.16 15.01
CA PRO A 500 5.66 3.33 14.56
C PRO A 500 5.66 1.94 15.21
N ASN A 501 4.52 1.51 15.76
CA ASN A 501 4.36 0.21 16.42
C ASN A 501 3.24 -0.57 15.74
N LEU A 502 3.61 -1.51 14.86
CA LEU A 502 2.72 -2.24 13.98
C LEU A 502 2.68 -3.73 14.31
N THR A 503 1.52 -4.33 14.09
CA THR A 503 1.33 -5.79 14.14
C THR A 503 0.60 -6.26 12.90
N ASN A 504 1.18 -7.24 12.21
CA ASN A 504 0.59 -7.81 11.00
C ASN A 504 0.17 -9.25 11.29
N SER A 505 -1.09 -9.57 10.96
CA SER A 505 -1.65 -10.90 11.12
C SER A 505 -2.25 -11.36 9.80
N THR A 506 -1.42 -12.04 9.00
CA THR A 506 -1.75 -12.59 7.67
C THR A 506 -1.40 -14.09 7.61
N ALA A 507 -1.68 -14.80 8.72
CA ALA A 507 -1.32 -16.21 8.90
C ALA A 507 0.19 -16.45 8.67
N CYS A 508 0.55 -17.38 7.77
CA CYS A 508 1.92 -17.84 7.56
C CYS A 508 2.85 -16.79 6.94
N SER A 509 2.30 -15.71 6.35
CA SER A 509 3.08 -14.61 5.76
C SER A 509 3.29 -13.44 6.72
N SER A 510 2.77 -13.51 7.95
CA SER A 510 2.72 -12.38 8.90
C SER A 510 4.07 -11.70 9.09
N SER A 511 5.12 -12.44 9.45
CA SER A 511 6.45 -11.85 9.65
C SER A 511 7.11 -11.36 8.36
N ALA A 512 6.85 -12.00 7.21
CA ALA A 512 7.37 -11.51 5.93
C ALA A 512 6.75 -10.16 5.56
N HIS A 513 5.43 -10.01 5.74
CA HIS A 513 4.79 -8.71 5.61
C HIS A 513 5.31 -7.71 6.64
N SER A 514 5.51 -8.09 7.89
CA SER A 514 6.07 -7.19 8.91
C SER A 514 7.46 -6.66 8.55
N ILE A 515 8.32 -7.50 7.99
CA ILE A 515 9.64 -7.08 7.48
C ILE A 515 9.49 -6.18 6.24
N GLY A 516 8.59 -6.50 5.31
CA GLY A 516 8.29 -5.65 4.16
C GLY A 516 7.70 -4.28 4.53
N GLN A 517 6.87 -4.21 5.57
CA GLN A 517 6.37 -2.94 6.10
C GLN A 517 7.50 -2.16 6.80
N ALA A 518 8.37 -2.83 7.55
CA ALA A 518 9.53 -2.19 8.19
C ALA A 518 10.50 -1.58 7.16
N LEU A 519 10.72 -2.28 6.04
CA LEU A 519 11.45 -1.77 4.88
C LEU A 519 10.85 -0.45 4.39
N ASN A 520 9.52 -0.39 4.22
CA ASN A 520 8.84 0.81 3.76
C ASN A 520 8.86 1.95 4.79
N LEU A 521 8.70 1.65 6.08
CA LEU A 521 8.82 2.67 7.14
C LEU A 521 10.18 3.39 7.08
N ILE A 522 11.26 2.66 6.85
CA ILE A 522 12.60 3.26 6.73
C ILE A 522 12.73 3.98 5.38
N ARG A 523 12.35 3.36 4.26
CA ARG A 523 12.40 3.99 2.93
C ARG A 523 11.66 5.33 2.87
N TRP A 524 10.53 5.45 3.56
CA TRP A 524 9.67 6.64 3.57
C TRP A 524 10.04 7.70 4.61
N GLY A 525 11.17 7.57 5.29
CA GLY A 525 11.54 8.62 6.26
C GLY A 525 10.91 8.46 7.64
N MET A 526 10.07 7.45 7.90
CA MET A 526 9.25 7.36 9.11
C MET A 526 10.01 6.83 10.34
N ALA A 527 11.07 6.03 10.12
CA ALA A 527 11.95 5.52 11.17
C ALA A 527 13.37 5.36 10.62
N ASP A 528 14.39 5.45 11.46
CA ASP A 528 15.78 5.14 11.09
C ASP A 528 16.13 3.70 11.44
N ILE A 529 15.47 3.16 12.46
CA ILE A 529 15.64 1.79 12.94
C ILE A 529 14.26 1.15 13.09
N VAL A 530 14.09 -0.10 12.69
CA VAL A 530 12.87 -0.87 12.98
C VAL A 530 13.23 -2.28 13.47
N MET A 531 12.71 -2.65 14.63
CA MET A 531 12.69 -4.05 15.08
C MET A 531 11.60 -4.80 14.33
N ALA A 532 12.00 -5.65 13.39
CA ALA A 532 11.08 -6.32 12.49
C ALA A 532 11.17 -7.84 12.61
N GLY A 533 10.05 -8.55 12.51
CA GLY A 533 10.09 -10.01 12.51
C GLY A 533 8.76 -10.63 12.90
N GLY A 534 8.79 -11.70 13.70
CA GLY A 534 7.58 -12.31 14.23
C GLY A 534 7.84 -13.47 15.19
N ALA A 535 6.78 -13.85 15.90
CA ALA A 535 6.78 -14.96 16.84
C ALA A 535 5.47 -15.75 16.74
N GLU A 536 5.54 -17.04 17.06
CA GLU A 536 4.37 -17.88 17.21
C GLU A 536 4.62 -18.98 18.25
N ALA A 537 3.63 -19.23 19.10
CA ALA A 537 3.57 -20.40 19.97
C ALA A 537 2.16 -21.00 19.89
N CYS A 538 1.96 -21.93 18.97
CA CYS A 538 0.63 -22.46 18.65
C CYS A 538 0.52 -23.98 18.79
N VAL A 539 1.50 -24.62 19.43
CA VAL A 539 1.45 -26.05 19.80
C VAL A 539 0.59 -26.20 21.05
N SER A 540 -0.73 -26.10 20.86
CA SER A 540 -1.73 -26.16 21.92
C SER A 540 -2.84 -27.15 21.56
N PRO A 541 -3.49 -27.82 22.53
CA PRO A 541 -4.49 -28.85 22.22
C PRO A 541 -5.61 -28.39 21.28
N ILE A 542 -6.18 -27.19 21.49
CA ILE A 542 -7.26 -26.68 20.63
C ILE A 542 -6.79 -26.33 19.22
N ILE A 543 -5.63 -25.67 19.09
CA ILE A 543 -5.10 -25.27 17.78
C ILE A 543 -4.66 -26.50 16.99
N PHE A 544 -3.98 -27.42 17.65
CA PHE A 544 -3.56 -28.68 17.07
C PHE A 544 -4.75 -29.52 16.60
N SER A 545 -5.83 -29.59 17.40
CA SER A 545 -7.10 -30.21 17.01
C SER A 545 -7.71 -29.58 15.76
N GLY A 546 -7.69 -28.24 15.69
CA GLY A 546 -8.19 -27.49 14.54
C GLY A 546 -7.45 -27.85 13.26
N PHE A 547 -6.11 -27.85 13.28
CA PHE A 547 -5.32 -28.24 12.11
C PHE A 547 -5.43 -29.73 11.75
N CYS A 548 -5.60 -30.62 12.74
CA CYS A 548 -5.96 -32.02 12.49
C CYS A 548 -7.31 -32.12 11.76
N SER A 549 -8.31 -31.35 12.19
CA SER A 549 -9.65 -31.33 11.60
C SER A 549 -9.64 -30.79 10.16
N LEU A 550 -8.77 -29.82 9.89
CA LEU A 550 -8.50 -29.34 8.53
C LEU A 550 -7.76 -30.36 7.64
N ARG A 551 -7.24 -31.45 8.23
CA ARG A 551 -6.36 -32.43 7.57
C ARG A 551 -5.13 -31.78 6.94
N ALA A 552 -4.60 -30.75 7.60
CA ALA A 552 -3.46 -30.00 7.10
C ALA A 552 -2.12 -30.53 7.65
N LEU A 553 -2.16 -31.30 8.74
CA LEU A 553 -0.97 -31.85 9.40
C LEU A 553 -0.53 -33.20 8.83
N SER A 554 0.77 -33.46 8.84
CA SER A 554 1.32 -34.80 8.57
C SER A 554 0.84 -35.81 9.61
N THR A 555 0.46 -37.00 9.17
CA THR A 555 -0.08 -38.07 10.03
C THR A 555 0.66 -39.40 9.87
N HIS A 556 1.41 -39.59 8.78
CA HIS A 556 2.08 -40.86 8.48
C HIS A 556 3.38 -41.07 9.26
N HIS A 557 3.91 -40.04 9.91
CA HIS A 557 5.25 -40.06 10.53
C HIS A 557 5.24 -39.95 12.06
N ASN A 558 4.15 -40.37 12.72
CA ASN A 558 4.08 -40.39 14.18
C ASN A 558 5.17 -41.27 14.84
N ALA A 559 5.54 -42.38 14.20
CA ALA A 559 6.61 -43.28 14.67
C ALA A 559 8.02 -42.81 14.27
N THR A 560 8.13 -41.89 13.30
CA THR A 560 9.40 -41.33 12.83
C THR A 560 9.32 -39.80 12.74
N PRO A 561 9.13 -39.07 13.86
CA PRO A 561 8.79 -37.65 13.83
C PRO A 561 9.77 -36.78 13.05
N SER A 562 11.06 -37.04 13.18
CA SER A 562 12.13 -36.29 12.48
C SER A 562 12.02 -36.34 10.96
N LYS A 563 11.28 -37.31 10.41
CA LYS A 563 11.01 -37.49 8.97
C LYS A 563 9.70 -36.86 8.48
N ALA A 564 8.89 -36.29 9.37
CA ALA A 564 7.52 -35.87 9.03
C ALA A 564 7.48 -34.66 8.09
N SER A 565 8.31 -33.63 8.34
CA SER A 565 8.40 -32.46 7.45
C SER A 565 9.32 -32.79 6.28
N ARG A 566 8.75 -32.94 5.08
CA ARG A 566 9.45 -33.39 3.86
C ARG A 566 9.03 -32.56 2.63
N PRO A 567 9.32 -31.26 2.61
CA PRO A 567 8.91 -30.39 1.52
C PRO A 567 9.38 -30.91 0.15
N PHE A 568 8.52 -30.79 -0.85
CA PHE A 568 8.71 -31.27 -2.23
C PHE A 568 8.87 -32.79 -2.42
N ASP A 569 8.85 -33.59 -1.34
CA ASP A 569 8.90 -35.05 -1.45
C ASP A 569 7.58 -35.59 -2.00
N LYS A 570 7.64 -36.55 -2.92
CA LYS A 570 6.45 -37.19 -3.53
C LYS A 570 5.48 -37.75 -2.49
N ASN A 571 5.98 -38.20 -1.34
CA ASN A 571 5.21 -38.84 -0.29
C ASN A 571 4.83 -37.89 0.86
N ARG A 572 4.98 -36.58 0.69
CA ARG A 572 4.50 -35.58 1.67
C ARG A 572 2.99 -35.65 1.86
N ASP A 573 2.54 -35.53 3.10
CA ASP A 573 1.13 -35.72 3.48
C ASP A 573 0.52 -34.54 4.26
N GLY A 574 1.30 -33.52 4.59
CA GLY A 574 0.85 -32.34 5.33
C GLY A 574 2.04 -31.61 5.96
N PHE A 575 1.78 -30.43 6.52
CA PHE A 575 2.82 -29.71 7.24
C PHE A 575 2.99 -30.24 8.67
N VAL A 576 4.14 -29.95 9.30
CA VAL A 576 4.35 -30.18 10.73
C VAL A 576 4.24 -28.84 11.43
N ILE A 577 3.39 -28.70 12.44
CA ILE A 577 3.29 -27.43 13.19
C ILE A 577 4.57 -27.19 13.99
N GLY A 578 5.01 -25.93 14.05
CA GLY A 578 6.15 -25.53 14.87
C GLY A 578 5.87 -24.26 15.65
N GLU A 579 6.77 -23.94 16.58
CA GLU A 579 6.79 -22.68 17.32
C GLU A 579 8.19 -22.05 17.31
N GLY A 580 8.25 -20.74 17.56
CA GLY A 580 9.50 -20.00 17.60
C GLY A 580 9.34 -18.51 17.32
N ALA A 581 10.47 -17.81 17.22
CA ALA A 581 10.54 -16.40 16.87
C ALA A 581 11.80 -16.07 16.08
N GLY A 582 11.70 -15.04 15.23
CA GLY A 582 12.84 -14.39 14.59
C GLY A 582 12.64 -12.88 14.64
N ILE A 583 13.67 -12.14 15.02
CA ILE A 583 13.68 -10.67 15.04
C ILE A 583 14.95 -10.18 14.34
N LEU A 584 14.80 -9.15 13.52
CA LEU A 584 15.86 -8.46 12.80
C LEU A 584 15.87 -7.00 13.23
N ILE A 585 17.07 -6.42 13.33
CA ILE A 585 17.24 -4.97 13.44
C ILE A 585 17.50 -4.44 12.03
N LEU A 586 16.52 -3.71 11.49
CA LEU A 586 16.62 -3.03 10.20
C LEU A 586 17.02 -1.58 10.47
N GLU A 587 17.96 -1.05 9.69
CA GLU A 587 18.43 0.33 9.80
C GLU A 587 18.51 0.99 8.43
N SER A 588 18.34 2.31 8.37
CA SER A 588 18.79 3.05 7.20
C SER A 588 20.30 2.88 7.06
N LEU A 589 20.79 2.74 5.83
CA LEU A 589 22.21 2.55 5.59
C LEU A 589 23.03 3.69 6.19
N GLU A 590 22.58 4.92 6.03
CA GLU A 590 23.29 6.11 6.51
C GLU A 590 23.44 6.08 8.04
N HIS A 591 22.42 5.59 8.74
CA HIS A 591 22.45 5.40 10.19
C HIS A 591 23.44 4.30 10.59
N ALA A 592 23.34 3.14 9.93
CA ALA A 592 24.22 2.01 10.18
C ALA A 592 25.70 2.37 9.93
N GLU A 593 26.00 3.11 8.86
CA GLU A 593 27.34 3.60 8.54
C GLU A 593 27.85 4.62 9.57
N ALA A 594 27.01 5.56 9.99
CA ALA A 594 27.38 6.58 10.98
C ALA A 594 27.84 5.97 12.31
N ARG A 595 27.17 4.90 12.76
CA ARG A 595 27.57 4.15 13.97
C ARG A 595 28.53 2.98 13.71
N ARG A 596 29.01 2.81 12.48
CA ARG A 596 29.91 1.71 12.05
C ARG A 596 29.37 0.31 12.38
N ALA A 597 28.07 0.12 12.17
CA ALA A 597 27.39 -1.14 12.42
C ALA A 597 27.96 -2.28 11.57
N ARG A 598 27.95 -3.50 12.11
CA ARG A 598 28.06 -4.70 11.27
C ARG A 598 26.80 -4.82 10.41
N ILE A 599 26.98 -5.11 9.13
CA ILE A 599 25.87 -5.33 8.20
C ILE A 599 25.89 -6.78 7.69
N TYR A 600 24.75 -7.48 7.79
CA TYR A 600 24.56 -8.83 7.27
C TYR A 600 24.18 -8.85 5.79
N GLY A 601 23.42 -7.84 5.35
CA GLY A 601 22.88 -7.71 4.01
C GLY A 601 21.91 -6.53 3.92
N GLU A 602 21.40 -6.28 2.73
CA GLU A 602 20.39 -5.26 2.44
C GLU A 602 19.05 -5.93 2.11
N ILE A 603 17.94 -5.31 2.49
CA ILE A 603 16.61 -5.70 2.02
C ILE A 603 16.25 -4.79 0.84
N VAL A 604 16.25 -5.35 -0.36
CA VAL A 604 16.15 -4.57 -1.60
C VAL A 604 14.79 -4.66 -2.25
N GLY A 605 13.97 -5.68 -1.94
CA GLY A 605 12.66 -5.84 -2.58
C GLY A 605 11.61 -6.45 -1.67
N TYR A 606 10.37 -6.00 -1.84
CA TYR A 606 9.18 -6.56 -1.19
C TYR A 606 8.00 -6.59 -2.16
N GLY A 607 7.41 -7.77 -2.33
CA GLY A 607 6.20 -7.99 -3.11
C GLY A 607 5.09 -8.55 -2.24
N ALA A 608 3.85 -8.13 -2.50
CA ALA A 608 2.66 -8.62 -1.82
C ALA A 608 1.48 -8.71 -2.78
N THR A 609 0.74 -9.83 -2.74
CA THR A 609 -0.50 -10.01 -3.51
C THR A 609 -1.53 -10.77 -2.69
N SER A 610 -2.78 -10.76 -3.18
CA SER A 610 -3.82 -11.67 -2.71
C SER A 610 -4.39 -12.48 -3.85
N GLU A 611 -4.55 -13.78 -3.63
CA GLU A 611 -5.12 -14.70 -4.61
C GLU A 611 -6.64 -14.53 -4.75
N ALA A 612 -7.30 -13.94 -3.75
CA ALA A 612 -8.76 -13.80 -3.67
C ALA A 612 -9.52 -15.09 -4.02
N TYR A 613 -8.98 -16.26 -3.61
CA TYR A 613 -9.41 -17.56 -4.10
C TYR A 613 -10.09 -18.40 -3.01
N HIS A 614 -9.35 -18.77 -1.96
CA HIS A 614 -9.87 -19.61 -0.89
C HIS A 614 -9.13 -19.35 0.44
N MET A 615 -9.78 -19.66 1.55
CA MET A 615 -9.24 -19.38 2.90
C MET A 615 -8.02 -20.23 3.25
N VAL A 616 -7.93 -21.47 2.78
CA VAL A 616 -6.86 -22.41 3.18
C VAL A 616 -6.25 -23.21 2.02
N ILE A 617 -6.76 -23.03 0.80
CA ILE A 617 -6.29 -23.76 -0.39
C ILE A 617 -5.70 -22.70 -1.32
N PRO A 618 -4.45 -22.83 -1.76
CA PRO A 618 -3.87 -21.88 -2.70
C PRO A 618 -4.46 -22.05 -4.09
N GLU A 619 -4.44 -21.00 -4.89
CA GLU A 619 -4.89 -21.02 -6.28
C GLU A 619 -4.03 -22.03 -7.10
N PRO A 620 -4.64 -23.03 -7.78
CA PRO A 620 -3.90 -24.15 -8.37
C PRO A 620 -2.85 -23.82 -9.45
N GLN A 621 -2.94 -22.66 -10.11
CA GLN A 621 -1.99 -22.24 -11.13
C GLN A 621 -0.81 -21.46 -10.55
N GLY A 622 -0.93 -20.92 -9.33
CA GLY A 622 0.16 -20.19 -8.67
C GLY A 622 0.49 -18.86 -9.35
N LYS A 623 -0.44 -18.30 -10.14
CA LYS A 623 -0.21 -17.05 -10.88
C LYS A 623 0.06 -15.87 -9.96
N GLU A 624 -0.73 -15.74 -8.89
CA GLU A 624 -0.54 -14.64 -7.95
C GLU A 624 0.71 -14.81 -7.10
N ALA A 625 1.12 -16.05 -6.77
CA ALA A 625 2.41 -16.31 -6.13
C ALA A 625 3.59 -15.95 -7.06
N ALA A 626 3.50 -16.25 -8.36
CA ALA A 626 4.47 -15.81 -9.36
C ALA A 626 4.52 -14.29 -9.46
N ARG A 627 3.35 -13.63 -9.50
CA ARG A 627 3.25 -12.17 -9.50
C ARG A 627 3.83 -11.55 -8.23
N THR A 628 3.67 -12.17 -7.05
CA THR A 628 4.32 -11.71 -5.81
C THR A 628 5.85 -11.66 -5.97
N MET A 629 6.44 -12.70 -6.54
CA MET A 629 7.88 -12.76 -6.81
C MET A 629 8.32 -11.70 -7.84
N TYR A 630 7.54 -11.51 -8.91
CA TYR A 630 7.81 -10.45 -9.89
C TYR A 630 7.76 -9.05 -9.26
N LEU A 631 6.76 -8.75 -8.43
CA LEU A 631 6.66 -7.47 -7.73
C LEU A 631 7.82 -7.25 -6.76
N ALA A 632 8.30 -8.29 -6.09
CA ALA A 632 9.47 -8.20 -5.21
C ALA A 632 10.76 -7.92 -6.00
N LEU A 633 10.90 -8.52 -7.19
CA LEU A 633 12.02 -8.27 -8.12
C LEU A 633 11.94 -6.85 -8.71
N GLU A 634 10.76 -6.41 -9.11
CA GLU A 634 10.49 -5.07 -9.63
C GLU A 634 10.81 -4.00 -8.57
N ASP A 635 10.35 -4.17 -7.33
CA ASP A 635 10.67 -3.26 -6.22
C ASP A 635 12.18 -3.24 -5.89
N ALA A 636 12.90 -4.33 -6.19
CA ALA A 636 14.37 -4.40 -6.09
C ALA A 636 15.12 -3.84 -7.31
N GLY A 637 14.43 -3.58 -8.42
CA GLY A 637 15.09 -3.24 -9.70
C GLY A 637 15.94 -4.39 -10.25
N LEU A 638 15.55 -5.65 -9.99
CA LEU A 638 16.28 -6.85 -10.39
C LEU A 638 15.49 -7.66 -11.42
N CYS A 639 16.21 -8.40 -12.26
CA CYS A 639 15.63 -9.40 -13.14
C CYS A 639 15.65 -10.78 -12.47
N PRO A 640 14.80 -11.73 -12.91
CA PRO A 640 14.84 -13.10 -12.41
C PRO A 640 16.26 -13.70 -12.46
N ILE A 641 17.04 -13.41 -13.50
CA ILE A 641 18.40 -13.93 -13.70
C ILE A 641 19.39 -13.54 -12.58
N ASP A 642 19.10 -12.49 -11.82
CA ASP A 642 19.99 -12.00 -10.75
C ASP A 642 19.86 -12.82 -9.46
N VAL A 643 18.75 -13.57 -9.27
CA VAL A 643 18.52 -14.36 -8.05
C VAL A 643 19.43 -15.59 -8.02
N ASP A 644 20.19 -15.76 -6.94
CA ASP A 644 21.13 -16.87 -6.76
C ASP A 644 20.57 -18.05 -5.95
N TYR A 645 19.58 -17.76 -5.09
CA TYR A 645 19.02 -18.69 -4.11
C TYR A 645 17.58 -18.33 -3.75
N ILE A 646 16.73 -19.35 -3.53
CA ILE A 646 15.38 -19.17 -2.97
C ILE A 646 15.24 -19.98 -1.68
N ASN A 647 14.81 -19.32 -0.61
CA ASN A 647 14.20 -19.99 0.53
C ASN A 647 12.68 -20.06 0.31
N ALA A 648 12.20 -21.26 -0.01
CA ALA A 648 10.82 -21.48 -0.41
C ALA A 648 9.85 -21.48 0.77
N HIS A 649 8.57 -21.23 0.49
CA HIS A 649 7.51 -21.38 1.47
C HIS A 649 7.32 -22.84 1.88
N ALA A 650 7.21 -23.75 0.91
CA ALA A 650 7.43 -25.19 0.97
C ALA A 650 7.03 -25.83 2.31
N THR A 651 5.71 -25.96 2.51
CA THR A 651 5.14 -26.39 3.79
C THR A 651 5.08 -27.90 3.95
N SER A 652 5.54 -28.69 2.97
CA SER A 652 5.34 -30.14 2.96
C SER A 652 3.88 -30.53 2.74
N THR A 653 3.08 -29.62 2.16
CA THR A 653 1.70 -29.91 1.76
C THR A 653 1.65 -30.33 0.29
N LYS A 654 0.74 -31.23 -0.06
CA LYS A 654 0.62 -31.73 -1.44
C LYS A 654 0.38 -30.60 -2.43
N VAL A 655 -0.63 -29.77 -2.16
CA VAL A 655 -1.06 -28.69 -3.05
C VAL A 655 -0.08 -27.51 -3.00
N GLY A 656 0.30 -27.05 -1.80
CA GLY A 656 1.14 -25.85 -1.65
C GLY A 656 2.49 -25.97 -2.34
N ASP A 657 3.20 -27.07 -2.13
CA ASP A 657 4.53 -27.28 -2.72
C ASP A 657 4.47 -27.40 -4.26
N ILE A 658 3.38 -27.93 -4.83
CA ILE A 658 3.17 -27.99 -6.29
C ILE A 658 2.91 -26.58 -6.84
N VAL A 659 2.03 -25.82 -6.18
CA VAL A 659 1.67 -24.46 -6.59
C VAL A 659 2.89 -23.55 -6.54
N GLU A 660 3.69 -23.62 -5.48
CA GLU A 660 4.93 -22.86 -5.40
C GLU A 660 5.93 -23.29 -6.48
N ALA A 661 6.07 -24.60 -6.75
CA ALA A 661 6.95 -25.06 -7.83
C ALA A 661 6.51 -24.58 -9.22
N LYS A 662 5.19 -24.48 -9.48
CA LYS A 662 4.66 -23.84 -10.70
C LYS A 662 5.02 -22.37 -10.74
N ALA A 663 4.79 -21.64 -9.65
CA ALA A 663 5.09 -20.21 -9.57
C ALA A 663 6.59 -19.92 -9.79
N ILE A 664 7.47 -20.72 -9.21
CA ILE A 664 8.93 -20.56 -9.39
C ILE A 664 9.32 -20.85 -10.85
N ARG A 665 8.74 -21.87 -11.49
CA ARG A 665 8.97 -22.12 -12.93
C ARG A 665 8.45 -21.00 -13.82
N GLU A 666 7.31 -20.41 -13.48
CA GLU A 666 6.76 -19.26 -14.21
C GLU A 666 7.72 -18.06 -14.17
N VAL A 667 8.34 -17.79 -13.03
CA VAL A 667 9.26 -16.65 -12.86
C VAL A 667 10.65 -16.90 -13.44
N PHE A 668 11.18 -18.10 -13.25
CA PHE A 668 12.59 -18.41 -13.54
C PHE A 668 12.79 -19.29 -14.78
N GLY A 669 11.72 -19.72 -15.44
CA GLY A 669 11.75 -20.55 -16.64
C GLY A 669 12.62 -21.78 -16.47
N ASN A 670 13.46 -22.05 -17.49
CA ASN A 670 14.38 -23.19 -17.50
C ASN A 670 15.40 -23.19 -16.36
N ARG A 671 15.69 -22.02 -15.77
CA ARG A 671 16.65 -21.91 -14.67
C ARG A 671 16.11 -22.48 -13.37
N ALA A 672 14.80 -22.64 -13.23
CA ALA A 672 14.17 -23.14 -12.00
C ALA A 672 14.71 -24.51 -11.54
N SER A 673 15.14 -25.37 -12.47
CA SER A 673 15.73 -26.69 -12.17
C SER A 673 17.19 -26.64 -11.72
N ALA A 674 17.89 -25.54 -11.96
CA ALA A 674 19.31 -25.36 -11.60
C ALA A 674 19.53 -24.30 -10.51
N LEU A 675 18.56 -23.41 -10.30
CA LEU A 675 18.56 -22.43 -9.23
C LEU A 675 18.48 -23.16 -7.88
N PRO A 676 19.43 -22.97 -6.95
CA PRO A 676 19.37 -23.57 -5.62
C PRO A 676 18.15 -23.10 -4.84
N ILE A 677 17.39 -24.05 -4.32
CA ILE A 677 16.20 -23.81 -3.50
C ILE A 677 16.27 -24.66 -2.25
N SER A 678 15.96 -24.09 -1.09
CA SER A 678 15.80 -24.89 0.13
C SER A 678 14.52 -24.54 0.88
N ALA A 679 14.10 -25.44 1.77
CA ALA A 679 12.93 -25.24 2.61
C ALA A 679 13.32 -25.36 4.09
N THR A 680 13.47 -24.23 4.79
CA THR A 680 13.83 -24.21 6.23
C THR A 680 12.82 -24.97 7.08
N LYS A 681 11.56 -25.07 6.63
CA LYS A 681 10.49 -25.81 7.31
C LYS A 681 10.74 -27.32 7.41
N SER A 682 11.64 -27.87 6.59
CA SER A 682 12.12 -29.26 6.76
C SER A 682 12.85 -29.45 8.10
N LEU A 683 13.52 -28.40 8.60
CA LEU A 683 14.30 -28.41 9.84
C LEU A 683 13.43 -28.04 11.06
N ILE A 684 12.64 -26.98 10.96
CA ILE A 684 11.95 -26.36 12.12
C ILE A 684 10.42 -26.56 12.12
N GLY A 685 9.89 -27.38 11.21
CA GLY A 685 8.44 -27.40 10.95
C GLY A 685 7.92 -26.05 10.46
N HIS A 686 6.62 -25.83 10.57
CA HIS A 686 5.97 -24.60 10.16
C HIS A 686 5.60 -23.74 11.39
N THR A 687 6.45 -22.74 11.67
CA THR A 687 6.28 -21.78 12.78
C THR A 687 5.27 -20.66 12.50
N ILE A 688 4.28 -20.94 11.64
CA ILE A 688 3.17 -20.05 11.24
C ILE A 688 3.62 -18.59 11.06
N GLY A 689 3.24 -17.68 11.94
CA GLY A 689 3.53 -16.25 11.85
C GLY A 689 5.01 -15.89 11.95
N ALA A 690 5.85 -16.75 12.57
CA ALA A 690 7.30 -16.53 12.70
C ALA A 690 8.12 -17.03 11.51
N ALA A 691 7.52 -17.83 10.62
CA ALA A 691 8.25 -18.56 9.59
C ALA A 691 9.01 -17.65 8.61
N GLY A 692 8.40 -16.52 8.21
CA GLY A 692 9.02 -15.53 7.34
C GLY A 692 10.26 -14.88 7.97
N ALA A 693 10.23 -14.57 9.27
CA ALA A 693 11.38 -13.99 9.96
C ALA A 693 12.55 -14.97 10.06
N ILE A 694 12.30 -16.22 10.49
CA ILE A 694 13.36 -17.23 10.61
C ILE A 694 13.97 -17.54 9.23
N ALA A 695 13.14 -17.61 8.19
CA ALA A 695 13.61 -17.81 6.82
C ALA A 695 14.35 -16.58 6.25
N SER A 696 13.97 -15.35 6.64
CA SER A 696 14.72 -14.13 6.28
C SER A 696 16.13 -14.14 6.88
N ILE A 697 16.23 -14.49 8.16
CA ILE A 697 17.51 -14.64 8.85
C ILE A 697 18.35 -15.73 8.18
N THR A 698 17.71 -16.84 7.77
CA THR A 698 18.36 -17.91 7.01
C THR A 698 18.94 -17.38 5.69
N CYS A 699 18.19 -16.58 4.92
CA CYS A 699 18.69 -15.96 3.68
C CYS A 699 19.92 -15.07 3.92
N LEU A 700 19.90 -14.26 4.98
CA LEU A 700 21.02 -13.39 5.35
C LEU A 700 22.25 -14.20 5.78
N LEU A 701 22.07 -15.28 6.54
CA LEU A 701 23.16 -16.18 6.92
C LEU A 701 23.71 -16.96 5.71
N THR A 702 22.86 -17.35 4.76
CA THR A 702 23.29 -17.91 3.48
C THR A 702 24.18 -16.95 2.71
N ILE A 703 23.77 -15.68 2.56
CA ILE A 703 24.58 -14.63 1.91
C ILE A 703 25.91 -14.44 2.67
N LYS A 704 25.86 -14.35 4.00
CA LYS A 704 27.03 -14.07 4.83
C LYS A 704 28.06 -15.19 4.83
N THR A 705 27.62 -16.45 4.81
CA THR A 705 28.50 -17.62 4.99
C THR A 705 28.79 -18.38 3.70
N GLY A 706 28.00 -18.16 2.64
CA GLY A 706 28.13 -18.88 1.37
C GLY A 706 27.71 -20.34 1.45
N PHE A 707 26.87 -20.70 2.43
CA PHE A 707 26.30 -22.04 2.57
C PHE A 707 24.77 -22.00 2.51
N ILE A 708 24.19 -22.93 1.76
CA ILE A 708 22.75 -23.17 1.67
C ILE A 708 22.45 -24.46 2.43
N HIS A 709 21.58 -24.42 3.43
CA HIS A 709 21.20 -25.61 4.19
C HIS A 709 20.40 -26.61 3.32
N PRO A 710 20.44 -27.92 3.62
CA PRO A 710 19.65 -28.89 2.90
C PRO A 710 18.15 -28.79 3.26
N THR A 711 17.30 -29.15 2.30
CA THR A 711 15.93 -29.60 2.54
C THR A 711 16.01 -31.06 2.97
N ILE A 712 15.88 -31.31 4.27
CA ILE A 712 15.97 -32.66 4.81
C ILE A 712 14.70 -33.48 4.53
N ASN A 713 14.79 -34.80 4.66
CA ASN A 713 13.71 -35.76 4.44
C ASN A 713 13.17 -35.87 3.00
N LEU A 714 13.81 -35.22 2.04
CA LEU A 714 13.53 -35.41 0.62
C LEU A 714 14.20 -36.70 0.12
N GLU A 715 13.42 -37.77 0.00
CA GLU A 715 13.88 -39.08 -0.46
C GLU A 715 13.54 -39.30 -1.94
N THR A 716 12.40 -38.79 -2.41
CA THR A 716 11.97 -38.86 -3.80
C THR A 716 11.38 -37.53 -4.23
N VAL A 717 12.08 -36.82 -5.12
CA VAL A 717 11.59 -35.57 -5.71
C VAL A 717 10.28 -35.83 -6.44
N ASP A 718 9.24 -35.06 -6.11
CA ASP A 718 8.00 -35.06 -6.86
C ASP A 718 8.26 -34.53 -8.28
N PRO A 719 7.91 -35.27 -9.36
CA PRO A 719 8.09 -34.78 -10.73
C PRO A 719 7.38 -33.45 -11.00
N LEU A 720 6.31 -33.14 -10.27
CA LEU A 720 5.61 -31.85 -10.36
C LEU A 720 6.39 -30.70 -9.70
N CYS A 721 7.40 -31.02 -8.89
CA CYS A 721 8.30 -30.10 -8.19
C CYS A 721 9.75 -30.20 -8.72
N ASN A 722 9.93 -30.44 -10.03
CA ASN A 722 11.24 -30.45 -10.69
C ASN A 722 11.94 -29.07 -10.62
N LEU A 723 12.67 -28.84 -9.53
CA LEU A 723 13.36 -27.61 -9.15
C LEU A 723 14.79 -27.95 -8.67
N GLY A 724 15.67 -26.94 -8.62
CA GLY A 724 17.04 -27.07 -8.09
C GLY A 724 17.10 -27.20 -6.57
N ILE A 725 16.34 -28.13 -6.01
CA ILE A 725 16.24 -28.31 -4.56
C ILE A 725 17.60 -28.76 -4.02
N VAL A 726 18.10 -28.10 -2.98
CA VAL A 726 19.25 -28.53 -2.20
C VAL A 726 18.75 -29.56 -1.20
N TYR A 727 19.20 -30.81 -1.29
CA TYR A 727 18.84 -31.90 -0.37
C TYR A 727 20.05 -32.78 -0.05
N GLY A 728 19.93 -33.60 0.99
CA GLY A 728 21.01 -34.46 1.49
C GLY A 728 22.01 -33.71 2.37
N GLN A 729 22.80 -32.81 1.78
CA GLN A 729 23.83 -32.04 2.50
C GLN A 729 23.78 -30.55 2.13
N ALA A 730 24.35 -29.71 3.00
CA ALA A 730 24.49 -28.30 2.70
C ALA A 730 25.34 -28.06 1.43
N MET A 731 24.97 -27.05 0.66
CA MET A 731 25.66 -26.65 -0.57
C MET A 731 26.48 -25.39 -0.32
N LYS A 732 27.76 -25.40 -0.68
CA LYS A 732 28.57 -24.18 -0.71
C LYS A 732 28.36 -23.45 -2.03
N LYS A 733 27.89 -22.21 -1.98
CA LYS A 733 27.68 -21.33 -3.13
C LYS A 733 27.84 -19.88 -2.71
N ASN A 734 28.52 -19.08 -3.51
CA ASN A 734 28.55 -17.64 -3.31
C ASN A 734 27.17 -17.06 -3.70
N VAL A 735 26.35 -16.74 -2.70
CA VAL A 735 25.00 -16.19 -2.87
C VAL A 735 25.06 -14.69 -2.63
N LYS A 736 24.74 -13.90 -3.66
CA LYS A 736 24.64 -12.44 -3.55
C LYS A 736 23.18 -12.00 -3.42
N ILE A 737 22.26 -12.64 -4.15
CA ILE A 737 20.83 -12.32 -4.12
C ILE A 737 20.03 -13.53 -3.65
N ALA A 738 19.30 -13.36 -2.55
CA ALA A 738 18.43 -14.39 -1.99
C ALA A 738 16.97 -13.91 -2.01
N MET A 739 16.07 -14.76 -2.50
CA MET A 739 14.63 -14.55 -2.45
C MET A 739 14.01 -15.41 -1.34
N LEU A 740 13.06 -14.86 -0.61
CA LEU A 740 12.22 -15.58 0.35
C LEU A 740 10.78 -15.55 -0.13
N ASN A 741 10.08 -16.69 -0.05
CA ASN A 741 8.64 -16.78 -0.27
C ASN A 741 7.87 -17.13 1.01
N ALA A 742 6.73 -16.47 1.22
CA ALA A 742 5.79 -16.76 2.29
C ALA A 742 4.34 -16.65 1.78
N PHE A 743 3.69 -17.79 1.56
CA PHE A 743 2.34 -17.90 1.00
C PHE A 743 1.37 -18.42 2.05
N GLY A 744 0.65 -17.49 2.69
CA GLY A 744 -0.19 -17.79 3.85
C GLY A 744 -1.65 -18.07 3.53
N PHE A 745 -2.29 -18.77 4.47
CA PHE A 745 -3.75 -18.87 4.51
C PHE A 745 -4.42 -17.49 4.47
N GLY A 746 -5.65 -17.46 3.96
CA GLY A 746 -6.39 -16.24 3.66
C GLY A 746 -6.00 -15.61 2.32
N SER A 747 -5.35 -16.38 1.42
CA SER A 747 -4.86 -15.88 0.13
C SER A 747 -3.89 -14.71 0.30
N ASN A 748 -2.91 -14.79 1.20
CA ASN A 748 -1.95 -13.72 1.50
C ASN A 748 -0.53 -14.11 1.07
N ASN A 749 -0.01 -13.50 0.02
CA ASN A 749 1.32 -13.82 -0.49
C ASN A 749 2.31 -12.68 -0.22
N ALA A 750 3.50 -13.03 0.24
CA ALA A 750 4.63 -12.12 0.40
C ALA A 750 5.92 -12.74 -0.15
N SER A 751 6.73 -11.92 -0.82
CA SER A 751 8.10 -12.27 -1.22
C SER A 751 9.05 -11.15 -0.83
N LEU A 752 10.24 -11.50 -0.35
CA LEU A 752 11.30 -10.55 0.05
C LEU A 752 12.59 -10.86 -0.71
N ILE A 753 13.34 -9.81 -1.08
CA ILE A 753 14.66 -9.93 -1.71
C ILE A 753 15.73 -9.36 -0.79
N PHE A 754 16.76 -10.15 -0.55
CA PHE A 754 17.93 -9.78 0.21
C PHE A 754 19.15 -9.76 -0.71
N SER A 755 20.03 -8.77 -0.52
CA SER A 755 21.30 -8.70 -1.25
C SER A 755 22.50 -8.63 -0.30
N ALA A 756 23.66 -9.09 -0.78
CA ALA A 756 24.94 -8.66 -0.27
C ALA A 756 25.05 -7.12 -0.40
N VAL A 757 25.80 -6.48 0.50
CA VAL A 757 25.97 -5.02 0.56
C VAL A 757 27.03 -4.51 -0.39
#